data_AF-A0A9P0LSY3-F1
#
_entry.id   AF-A0A9P0LSY3-F1
#
_cell.length_a   1.000
_cell.length_b   1.000
_cell.length_c   1.000
_cell.angle_alpha   90.00
_cell.angle_beta   90.00
_cell.angle_gamma   90.00
#
_symmetry.space_group_name_H-M   'P 1'
#
loop_
_entity.id
_entity.type
_entity.pdbx_description
1 polymer ?
#
loop_
_entity_poly.entity_id
_entity_poly.type
_entity_poly.pdbx_seq_one_letter_code
_entity_poly.pdbx_strand_id
1 'polypeptide(L)'
;MVSVDNIATKLYSLISVNSATGDEFNEWKPLGQERDGSFIFSWVHTKEQESRTHIGIYEYDKNLLSPVYSFPKKVNCTQASTNSDKTLLAFVIKETDEETKESTYKPYLYKIGTHFDDAYDWKLERNRQIMVQFLYPRVSVLSENQPAKLLVLVHHEYIFQYQVKLKTDNIEDDCLSQETLVGKFLWAQWDPEQQTLYYIHNRKRNRIIAYSEGEEESNAGNDKITPTLSGLQFNDEVPHETVLNIPLNLPHLTVSTSSCLIYEDDAIPLRIHDCSLDLIVLTDPNGIVCVCHHYLYQPIQPVVDLKDEDSSPVHFAYSVTVLHQSCVLHCVIPDIPWNKAKKIRPLFKIEGDHLLIIIPDICTHLLDIGLIHEPCCHVTTKPLITETQLLYLAPIVPLEHGSVLNLANLDLISLEIPTNMLVDTFKSDTLLENKLSILHYLILHSGHMDTASELILWQSERPFTLGYPQMLKEYLIATSYAAVQRTLPTDANKLINLLPITSQKIGFEYEIQQDEYIINLSQDVLWNASMMLLSPQQRIVPYRTDIWVKLWEQLAKLSKGTQRFKPSQVVEKLMVSLVCYQPEVLSRCSTPLSPSGGASSTLNDFLSNQCNKRNQVDALPFFEIDSCTASKQEHIISVNLRELSMHLLKQSTENRMNKWQWQSQTPMHVHAVATRYITAQLDQSRQLCQLLCKAATYEPRLEMDKGFIFM
;
A
#
# COMPACT_ATOMS: atom_id res chain seq x y z
N MET A 1 3.72 -2.65 18.69
CA MET A 1 5.16 -2.59 18.40
C MET A 1 5.89 -3.54 19.31
N VAL A 2 6.67 -4.45 18.75
CA VAL A 2 7.64 -5.24 19.50
C VAL A 2 8.96 -5.08 18.74
N SER A 3 9.99 -4.51 19.38
CA SER A 3 11.34 -4.62 18.84
C SER A 3 11.63 -6.11 18.79
N VAL A 4 11.75 -6.63 17.57
CA VAL A 4 11.96 -8.05 17.34
C VAL A 4 13.41 -8.39 17.66
N ASP A 5 14.30 -7.47 17.32
CA ASP A 5 15.73 -7.72 17.31
C ASP A 5 16.55 -6.43 17.21
N ASN A 6 17.78 -6.44 17.73
CA ASN A 6 18.78 -5.41 17.43
C ASN A 6 19.93 -6.05 16.65
N ILE A 7 20.00 -5.73 15.36
CA ILE A 7 20.95 -6.37 14.44
C ILE A 7 22.39 -6.05 14.84
N ALA A 8 22.69 -4.82 15.26
CA ALA A 8 24.05 -4.44 15.67
C ALA A 8 24.58 -5.30 16.84
N THR A 9 23.75 -5.54 17.86
CA THR A 9 24.13 -6.38 19.01
C THR A 9 24.34 -7.84 18.61
N LYS A 10 23.50 -8.37 17.72
CA LYS A 10 23.68 -9.73 17.18
C LYS A 10 24.97 -9.83 16.38
N LEU A 11 25.22 -8.92 15.46
CA LEU A 11 26.44 -8.93 14.64
C LEU A 11 27.69 -8.82 15.50
N TYR A 12 27.69 -7.96 16.52
CA TYR A 12 28.77 -7.88 17.50
C TYR A 12 28.99 -9.22 18.22
N SER A 13 27.92 -9.88 18.66
CA SER A 13 28.02 -11.19 19.31
C SER A 13 28.61 -12.27 18.38
N LEU A 14 28.27 -12.25 17.09
CA LEU A 14 28.76 -13.23 16.12
C LEU A 14 30.26 -13.07 15.82
N ILE A 15 30.76 -11.84 15.74
CA ILE A 15 32.19 -11.59 15.52
C ILE A 15 33.01 -11.85 16.78
N SER A 16 32.51 -11.40 17.94
CA SER A 16 33.27 -11.43 19.19
C SER A 16 33.58 -12.85 19.69
N VAL A 17 32.79 -13.86 19.30
CA VAL A 17 33.03 -15.27 19.64
C VAL A 17 34.40 -15.78 19.15
N ASN A 18 34.93 -15.21 18.06
CA ASN A 18 36.18 -15.64 17.43
C ASN A 18 37.34 -14.63 17.57
N SER A 19 37.13 -13.51 18.26
CA SER A 19 38.14 -12.43 18.37
C SER A 19 38.97 -12.49 19.65
N ALA A 20 40.17 -11.89 19.63
CA ALA A 20 41.04 -11.85 20.79
C ALA A 20 40.59 -10.77 21.79
N THR A 21 40.98 -10.91 23.06
CA THR A 21 40.75 -9.90 24.09
C THR A 21 41.45 -8.58 23.72
N GLY A 22 40.68 -7.52 23.46
CA GLY A 22 41.19 -6.19 23.09
C GLY A 22 40.77 -5.70 21.69
N ASP A 23 40.09 -6.54 20.91
CA ASP A 23 39.49 -6.14 19.62
C ASP A 23 38.19 -5.34 19.85
N GLU A 24 38.08 -4.16 19.24
CA GLU A 24 36.86 -3.34 19.25
C GLU A 24 36.17 -3.36 17.88
N PHE A 25 34.86 -3.64 17.86
CA PHE A 25 34.03 -3.64 16.66
C PHE A 25 32.90 -2.61 16.82
N ASN A 26 32.90 -1.56 16.02
CA ASN A 26 31.96 -0.45 16.12
C ASN A 26 31.57 0.10 14.73
N GLU A 27 30.78 1.17 14.69
CA GLU A 27 30.34 1.85 13.46
C GLU A 27 29.66 0.90 12.45
N TRP A 28 28.75 0.06 12.95
CA TRP A 28 27.93 -0.81 12.11
C TRP A 28 27.05 0.00 11.17
N LYS A 29 27.19 -0.24 9.86
CA LYS A 29 26.41 0.46 8.82
C LYS A 29 25.86 -0.53 7.79
N PRO A 30 24.56 -0.47 7.47
CA PRO A 30 24.00 -1.23 6.36
C PRO A 30 24.47 -0.64 5.04
N LEU A 31 24.97 -1.49 4.15
CA LEU A 31 25.45 -1.12 2.82
C LEU A 31 24.52 -1.57 1.68
N GLY A 32 23.52 -2.39 1.99
CA GLY A 32 22.55 -2.87 1.01
C GLY A 32 21.80 -4.09 1.52
N GLN A 33 20.73 -4.45 0.81
CA GLN A 33 19.97 -5.67 1.03
C GLN A 33 19.69 -6.35 -0.31
N GLU A 34 19.93 -7.65 -0.37
CA GLU A 34 19.76 -8.43 -1.58
C GLU A 34 18.37 -9.06 -1.70
N ARG A 35 18.05 -9.58 -2.89
CA ARG A 35 16.76 -10.21 -3.18
C ARG A 35 16.46 -11.41 -2.27
N ASP A 36 17.48 -12.14 -1.84
CA ASP A 36 17.34 -13.30 -0.94
C ASP A 36 17.14 -12.89 0.53
N GLY A 37 17.02 -11.58 0.82
CA GLY A 37 16.88 -11.03 2.16
C GLY A 37 18.19 -10.81 2.90
N SER A 38 19.33 -11.25 2.35
CA SER A 38 20.65 -11.07 2.97
C SER A 38 21.00 -9.58 3.06
N PHE A 39 21.55 -9.17 4.20
CA PHE A 39 22.08 -7.82 4.37
C PHE A 39 23.57 -7.79 4.09
N ILE A 40 24.05 -6.65 3.60
CA ILE A 40 25.47 -6.36 3.53
C ILE A 40 25.75 -5.27 4.54
N PHE A 41 26.72 -5.51 5.43
CA PHE A 41 27.11 -4.57 6.47
C PHE A 41 28.57 -4.20 6.34
N SER A 42 28.90 -2.98 6.74
CA SER A 42 30.25 -2.62 7.15
C SER A 42 30.34 -2.37 8.64
N TRP A 43 31.54 -2.57 9.17
CA TRP A 43 31.92 -2.19 10.53
C TRP A 43 33.39 -1.81 10.55
N VAL A 44 33.79 -1.08 11.59
CA VAL A 44 35.18 -0.74 11.86
C VAL A 44 35.71 -1.69 12.93
N HIS A 45 36.83 -2.34 12.61
CA HIS A 45 37.62 -3.12 13.57
C HIS A 45 38.82 -2.29 13.98
N THR A 46 38.98 -2.07 15.29
CA THR A 46 40.12 -1.36 15.87
C THR A 46 40.96 -2.32 16.70
N LYS A 47 42.25 -2.39 16.37
CA LYS A 47 43.25 -3.19 17.08
C LYS A 47 44.54 -2.39 17.24
N GLU A 48 45.05 -2.28 18.46
CA GLU A 48 46.36 -1.66 18.76
C GLU A 48 46.57 -0.28 18.09
N GLN A 49 45.51 0.55 18.07
CA GLN A 49 45.43 1.88 17.42
C GLN A 49 45.31 1.91 15.88
N GLU A 50 45.28 0.77 15.21
CA GLU A 50 44.90 0.71 13.79
C GLU A 50 43.40 0.41 13.64
N SER A 51 42.69 1.25 12.88
CA SER A 51 41.28 1.05 12.54
C SER A 51 41.13 0.72 11.07
N ARG A 52 40.40 -0.37 10.77
CA ARG A 52 40.16 -0.87 9.42
C ARG A 52 38.67 -1.10 9.20
N THR A 53 38.18 -0.80 8.00
CA THR A 53 36.80 -1.08 7.63
C THR A 53 36.70 -2.51 7.08
N HIS A 54 35.64 -3.22 7.43
CA HIS A 54 35.31 -4.54 6.88
C HIS A 54 33.94 -4.51 6.20
N ILE A 55 33.71 -5.43 5.28
CA ILE A 55 32.41 -5.71 4.66
C ILE A 55 32.09 -7.19 4.89
N GLY A 56 30.85 -7.47 5.28
CA GLY A 56 30.34 -8.83 5.46
C GLY A 56 28.90 -8.98 5.01
N ILE A 57 28.55 -10.22 4.68
CA ILE A 57 27.19 -10.62 4.30
C ILE A 57 26.55 -11.27 5.52
N TYR A 58 25.38 -10.80 5.91
CA TYR A 58 24.59 -11.34 7.00
C TYR A 58 23.31 -11.99 6.46
N GLU A 59 23.22 -13.31 6.64
CA GLU A 59 22.04 -14.10 6.33
C GLU A 59 21.16 -14.20 7.58
N TYR A 60 20.09 -13.40 7.65
CA TYR A 60 19.23 -13.28 8.82
C TYR A 60 18.64 -14.62 9.26
N ASP A 61 18.07 -15.39 8.34
CA ASP A 61 17.42 -16.69 8.62
C ASP A 61 18.38 -17.72 9.20
N LYS A 62 19.64 -17.68 8.78
CA LYS A 62 20.70 -18.59 9.27
C LYS A 62 21.45 -18.01 10.47
N ASN A 63 21.19 -16.76 10.84
CA ASN A 63 21.92 -15.99 11.82
C ASN A 63 23.45 -16.09 11.60
N LEU A 64 23.88 -15.95 10.34
CA LEU A 64 25.27 -16.17 9.93
C LEU A 64 25.84 -14.89 9.31
N LEU A 65 26.92 -14.39 9.89
CA LEU A 65 27.72 -13.30 9.34
C LEU A 65 29.01 -13.86 8.73
N SER A 66 29.20 -13.66 7.42
CA SER A 66 30.42 -14.02 6.70
C SER A 66 31.19 -12.74 6.30
N PRO A 67 32.35 -12.46 6.90
CA PRO A 67 33.24 -11.40 6.41
C PRO A 67 33.72 -11.71 5.00
N VAL A 68 33.64 -10.72 4.11
CA VAL A 68 33.93 -10.89 2.68
C VAL A 68 35.14 -10.07 2.25
N TYR A 69 35.27 -8.84 2.74
CA TYR A 69 36.34 -7.93 2.33
C TYR A 69 36.84 -7.09 3.51
N SER A 70 38.14 -6.80 3.52
CA SER A 70 38.80 -6.04 4.58
C SER A 70 39.69 -4.97 3.95
N PHE A 71 39.44 -3.71 4.30
CA PHE A 71 40.25 -2.60 3.81
C PHE A 71 41.55 -2.48 4.61
N PRO A 72 42.66 -2.03 3.98
CA PRO A 72 43.91 -1.80 4.68
C PRO A 72 43.84 -0.62 5.65
N LYS A 73 42.90 0.31 5.44
CA LYS A 73 42.66 1.52 6.25
C LYS A 73 41.17 1.73 6.49
N LYS A 74 40.83 2.60 7.44
CA LYS A 74 39.45 3.09 7.60
C LYS A 74 39.03 3.84 6.33
N VAL A 75 37.93 3.39 5.73
CA VAL A 75 37.29 4.01 4.55
C VAL A 75 35.79 4.17 4.79
N ASN A 76 35.19 5.18 4.14
CA ASN A 76 33.76 5.38 4.15
C ASN A 76 33.13 4.65 2.95
N CYS A 77 32.69 3.41 3.19
CA CYS A 77 31.88 2.67 2.23
C CYS A 77 30.42 3.12 2.35
N THR A 78 29.83 3.59 1.25
CA THR A 78 28.44 4.09 1.26
C THR A 78 27.43 3.02 0.88
N GLN A 79 27.76 2.16 -0.07
CA GLN A 79 26.84 1.15 -0.59
C GLN A 79 27.61 -0.05 -1.15
N ALA A 80 27.01 -1.25 -1.10
CA ALA A 80 27.55 -2.47 -1.66
C ALA A 80 26.43 -3.45 -2.09
N SER A 81 26.75 -4.32 -3.05
CA SER A 81 25.88 -5.39 -3.55
C SER A 81 26.68 -6.64 -3.93
N THR A 82 26.07 -7.82 -3.85
CA THR A 82 26.63 -9.12 -4.27
C THR A 82 25.71 -9.85 -5.24
N ASN A 83 26.29 -10.68 -6.11
CA ASN A 83 25.51 -11.50 -7.05
C ASN A 83 24.83 -12.69 -6.33
N SER A 84 23.88 -13.33 -7.02
CA SER A 84 23.12 -14.47 -6.49
C SER A 84 23.98 -15.62 -5.94
N ASP A 85 25.16 -15.84 -6.53
CA ASP A 85 26.06 -16.92 -6.15
C ASP A 85 27.07 -16.49 -5.06
N LYS A 86 27.02 -15.22 -4.61
CA LYS A 86 27.92 -14.63 -3.61
C LYS A 86 29.41 -14.81 -3.96
N THR A 87 29.74 -14.65 -5.25
CA THR A 87 31.11 -14.77 -5.79
C THR A 87 31.73 -13.42 -6.15
N LEU A 88 30.90 -12.39 -6.34
CA LEU A 88 31.29 -11.04 -6.70
C LEU A 88 30.74 -10.05 -5.67
N LEU A 89 31.53 -9.05 -5.33
CA LEU A 89 31.15 -7.93 -4.48
C LEU A 89 31.42 -6.64 -5.25
N ALA A 90 30.40 -5.81 -5.39
CA ALA A 90 30.55 -4.44 -5.89
C ALA A 90 30.30 -3.49 -4.72
N PHE A 91 31.14 -2.47 -4.55
CA PHE A 91 31.01 -1.50 -3.46
C PHE A 91 31.43 -0.10 -3.91
N VAL A 92 30.94 0.92 -3.20
CA VAL A 92 31.20 2.33 -3.48
C VAL A 92 31.87 2.98 -2.28
N ILE A 93 33.01 3.61 -2.52
CA ILE A 93 33.72 4.42 -1.52
C ILE A 93 33.39 5.89 -1.77
N LYS A 94 33.11 6.62 -0.69
CA LYS A 94 33.02 8.07 -0.67
C LYS A 94 34.26 8.66 -0.02
N GLU A 95 34.98 9.48 -0.78
CA GLU A 95 36.12 10.24 -0.29
C GLU A 95 35.70 11.72 -0.19
N THR A 96 35.93 12.34 0.96
CA THR A 96 35.66 13.76 1.13
C THR A 96 37.00 14.47 1.29
N ASP A 97 37.26 15.43 0.41
CA ASP A 97 38.45 16.27 0.50
C ASP A 97 38.31 17.23 1.70
N GLU A 98 39.32 17.24 2.58
CA GLU A 98 39.31 18.05 3.79
C GLU A 98 39.37 19.56 3.50
N GLU A 99 39.98 19.97 2.38
CA GLU A 99 40.15 21.39 2.03
C GLU A 99 38.90 21.95 1.32
N THR A 100 38.41 21.24 0.30
CA THR A 100 37.29 21.69 -0.53
C THR A 100 35.92 21.28 0.02
N LYS A 101 35.89 20.29 0.93
CA LYS A 101 34.67 19.59 1.40
C LYS A 101 33.86 18.94 0.28
N GLU A 102 34.43 18.81 -0.92
CA GLU A 102 33.80 18.10 -2.01
C GLU A 102 33.89 16.60 -1.77
N SER A 103 32.81 15.89 -2.04
CA SER A 103 32.75 14.44 -1.91
C SER A 103 32.80 13.79 -3.29
N THR A 104 33.69 12.82 -3.48
CA THR A 104 33.77 11.98 -4.67
C THR A 104 33.39 10.54 -4.36
N TYR A 105 32.68 9.92 -5.30
CA TYR A 105 32.21 8.53 -5.22
C TYR A 105 33.00 7.70 -6.23
N LYS A 106 33.48 6.53 -5.79
CA LYS A 106 34.30 5.60 -6.59
C LYS A 106 33.77 4.17 -6.43
N PRO A 107 33.27 3.53 -7.49
CA PRO A 107 32.83 2.14 -7.46
C PRO A 107 33.99 1.18 -7.72
N TYR A 108 33.97 0.02 -7.07
CA TYR A 108 34.94 -1.06 -7.22
C TYR A 108 34.25 -2.41 -7.36
N LEU A 109 34.88 -3.33 -8.10
CA LEU A 109 34.44 -4.71 -8.26
C LEU A 109 35.49 -5.66 -7.68
N TYR A 110 35.05 -6.60 -6.86
CA TYR A 110 35.93 -7.56 -6.19
C TYR A 110 35.39 -8.98 -6.37
N LYS A 111 36.30 -9.93 -6.62
CA LYS A 111 35.98 -11.36 -6.65
C LYS A 111 36.17 -11.93 -5.25
N ILE A 112 35.10 -12.49 -4.68
CA ILE A 112 35.12 -13.03 -3.33
C ILE A 112 36.05 -14.25 -3.29
N GLY A 113 37.00 -14.24 -2.34
CA GLY A 113 37.96 -15.32 -2.14
C GLY A 113 39.31 -15.15 -2.85
N THR A 114 39.57 -14.04 -3.55
CA THR A 114 40.90 -13.68 -4.07
C THR A 114 41.70 -12.82 -3.08
N HIS A 115 42.96 -12.50 -3.38
CA HIS A 115 43.76 -11.64 -2.50
C HIS A 115 43.14 -10.23 -2.39
N PHE A 116 43.25 -9.61 -1.21
CA PHE A 116 42.60 -8.33 -0.90
C PHE A 116 43.00 -7.15 -1.81
N ASP A 117 44.12 -7.25 -2.52
CA ASP A 117 44.65 -6.18 -3.38
C ASP A 117 44.07 -6.17 -4.81
N ASP A 118 43.22 -7.14 -5.17
CA ASP A 118 42.75 -7.36 -6.55
C ASP A 118 41.40 -6.69 -6.87
N ALA A 119 40.99 -5.67 -6.10
CA ALA A 119 39.77 -4.93 -6.39
C ALA A 119 39.93 -4.11 -7.69
N TYR A 120 39.08 -4.39 -8.66
CA TYR A 120 39.04 -3.69 -9.94
C TYR A 120 38.39 -2.32 -9.78
N ASP A 121 39.16 -1.27 -10.06
CA ASP A 121 38.70 0.12 -10.12
C ASP A 121 38.11 0.41 -11.51
N TRP A 122 36.82 0.78 -11.56
CA TRP A 122 36.16 1.21 -12.80
C TRP A 122 36.69 2.53 -13.37
N LYS A 123 37.58 3.23 -12.64
CA LYS A 123 38.10 4.57 -12.96
C LYS A 123 36.97 5.57 -13.17
N LEU A 124 35.87 5.35 -12.45
CA LEU A 124 34.64 6.13 -12.52
C LEU A 124 34.50 7.00 -11.28
N GLU A 125 35.26 8.09 -11.24
CA GLU A 125 35.19 9.07 -10.15
C GLU A 125 34.19 10.19 -10.49
N ARG A 126 33.21 10.41 -9.62
CA ARG A 126 32.19 11.46 -9.78
C ARG A 126 31.92 12.20 -8.48
N ASN A 127 31.57 13.48 -8.59
CA ASN A 127 31.05 14.28 -7.47
C ASN A 127 29.54 14.07 -7.23
N ARG A 128 28.95 13.08 -7.89
CA ARG A 128 27.54 12.71 -7.80
C ARG A 128 27.45 11.30 -7.21
N GLN A 129 26.41 11.03 -6.42
CA GLN A 129 26.24 9.73 -5.79
C GLN A 129 26.25 8.62 -6.84
N ILE A 130 26.95 7.54 -6.50
CA ILE A 130 27.00 6.30 -7.27
C ILE A 130 26.44 5.19 -6.39
N MET A 131 25.54 4.38 -6.96
CA MET A 131 25.03 3.16 -6.33
C MET A 131 25.14 1.99 -7.32
N VAL A 132 25.33 0.78 -6.79
CA VAL A 132 25.51 -0.45 -7.59
C VAL A 132 24.55 -1.55 -7.13
N GLN A 133 24.04 -2.36 -8.05
CA GLN A 133 23.09 -3.43 -7.72
C GLN A 133 23.19 -4.61 -8.67
N PHE A 134 23.44 -5.81 -8.16
CA PHE A 134 23.39 -7.02 -8.97
C PHE A 134 21.95 -7.43 -9.30
N LEU A 135 21.76 -7.92 -10.53
CA LEU A 135 20.51 -8.58 -10.93
C LEU A 135 20.55 -10.04 -10.48
N TYR A 136 19.40 -10.55 -10.05
CA TYR A 136 19.25 -11.93 -9.57
C TYR A 136 18.44 -12.73 -10.59
N PRO A 137 19.11 -13.43 -11.52
CA PRO A 137 18.40 -14.24 -12.49
C PRO A 137 17.68 -15.40 -11.80
N ARG A 138 16.55 -15.86 -12.36
CA ARG A 138 15.97 -17.12 -11.91
C ARG A 138 16.89 -18.27 -12.30
N VAL A 139 17.26 -19.09 -11.31
CA VAL A 139 18.10 -20.27 -11.50
C VAL A 139 17.43 -21.19 -12.52
N SER A 140 18.00 -21.25 -13.72
CA SER A 140 17.66 -22.27 -14.72
C SER A 140 18.73 -23.36 -14.66
N VAL A 141 18.31 -24.62 -14.60
CA VAL A 141 19.22 -25.78 -14.64
C VAL A 141 20.02 -25.82 -15.95
N LEU A 142 19.62 -25.04 -16.97
CA LEU A 142 20.25 -24.97 -18.29
C LEU A 142 21.27 -23.82 -18.42
N SER A 143 21.45 -22.99 -17.39
CA SER A 143 22.20 -21.72 -17.47
C SER A 143 23.52 -21.72 -16.68
N GLU A 144 24.28 -22.82 -16.72
CA GLU A 144 25.66 -22.81 -16.24
C GLU A 144 26.47 -21.81 -17.10
N ASN A 145 27.11 -20.81 -16.46
CA ASN A 145 27.91 -19.73 -17.07
C ASN A 145 27.18 -18.52 -17.66
N GLN A 146 26.00 -18.15 -17.15
CA GLN A 146 25.47 -16.82 -17.47
C GLN A 146 26.33 -15.71 -16.87
N PRO A 147 26.59 -14.60 -17.60
CA PRO A 147 27.27 -13.44 -17.04
C PRO A 147 26.48 -12.86 -15.86
N ALA A 148 27.18 -12.49 -14.80
CA ALA A 148 26.57 -11.67 -13.75
C ALA A 148 26.24 -10.29 -14.35
N LYS A 149 25.01 -9.82 -14.12
CA LYS A 149 24.59 -8.49 -14.59
C LYS A 149 24.57 -7.54 -13.39
N LEU A 150 25.17 -6.37 -13.56
CA LEU A 150 25.32 -5.36 -12.52
C LEU A 150 24.79 -4.01 -13.04
N LEU A 151 23.96 -3.34 -12.26
CA LEU A 151 23.54 -1.98 -12.50
C LEU A 151 24.52 -1.02 -11.80
N VAL A 152 24.91 0.04 -12.50
CA VAL A 152 25.67 1.17 -11.93
C VAL A 152 24.87 2.44 -12.20
N LEU A 153 24.39 3.08 -11.14
CA LEU A 153 23.54 4.26 -11.19
C LEU A 153 24.38 5.47 -10.80
N VAL A 154 24.49 6.46 -11.69
CA VAL A 154 25.19 7.72 -11.44
C VAL A 154 24.20 8.87 -11.53
N HIS A 155 23.90 9.49 -10.39
CA HIS A 155 22.87 10.53 -10.29
C HIS A 155 23.05 11.63 -11.35
N HIS A 156 21.98 12.09 -11.99
CA HIS A 156 22.00 13.12 -13.05
C HIS A 156 22.87 12.83 -14.30
N GLU A 157 23.41 11.63 -14.46
CA GLU A 157 24.24 11.27 -15.62
C GLU A 157 23.65 10.10 -16.41
N TYR A 158 23.72 8.89 -15.87
CA TYR A 158 23.32 7.67 -16.58
C TYR A 158 23.14 6.48 -15.63
N ILE A 159 22.43 5.47 -16.13
CA ILE A 159 22.37 4.14 -15.54
C ILE A 159 22.96 3.16 -16.55
N PHE A 160 24.03 2.47 -16.17
CA PHE A 160 24.67 1.43 -16.95
C PHE A 160 24.27 0.05 -16.48
N GLN A 161 24.21 -0.90 -17.41
CA GLN A 161 24.23 -2.32 -17.13
C GLN A 161 25.58 -2.90 -17.58
N TYR A 162 26.35 -3.40 -16.63
CA TYR A 162 27.55 -4.19 -16.89
C TYR A 162 27.19 -5.67 -16.94
N GLN A 163 27.78 -6.40 -17.87
CA GLN A 163 27.83 -7.86 -17.85
C GLN A 163 29.26 -8.28 -17.50
N VAL A 164 29.39 -9.05 -16.42
CA VAL A 164 30.66 -9.55 -15.90
C VAL A 164 30.80 -11.01 -16.30
N LYS A 165 31.79 -11.32 -17.14
CA LYS A 165 32.15 -12.69 -17.54
C LYS A 165 33.55 -13.00 -17.04
N LEU A 166 33.63 -13.73 -15.92
CA LEU A 166 34.90 -14.19 -15.39
C LEU A 166 35.44 -15.33 -16.29
N LYS A 167 36.58 -15.09 -16.95
CA LYS A 167 37.33 -16.13 -17.69
C LYS A 167 38.54 -16.65 -16.90
N THR A 168 39.04 -15.82 -15.98
CA THR A 168 40.22 -16.03 -15.15
C THR A 168 39.92 -15.60 -13.70
N ASP A 169 40.89 -15.75 -12.79
CA ASP A 169 40.72 -15.29 -11.41
C ASP A 169 40.77 -13.77 -11.26
N ASN A 170 41.40 -13.05 -12.19
CA ASN A 170 41.51 -11.60 -12.16
C ASN A 170 40.40 -10.95 -12.99
N ILE A 171 39.91 -9.81 -12.52
CA ILE A 171 38.95 -8.97 -13.23
C ILE A 171 39.73 -7.99 -14.10
N GLU A 172 39.66 -8.19 -15.41
CA GLU A 172 40.27 -7.30 -16.41
C GLU A 172 39.18 -6.56 -17.21
N ASP A 173 39.55 -5.48 -17.91
CA ASP A 173 38.63 -4.68 -18.74
C ASP A 173 37.85 -5.56 -19.74
N ASP A 174 38.50 -6.59 -20.30
CA ASP A 174 37.91 -7.54 -21.25
C ASP A 174 36.82 -8.44 -20.65
N CYS A 175 36.71 -8.49 -19.31
CA CYS A 175 35.67 -9.23 -18.59
C CYS A 175 34.35 -8.44 -18.48
N LEU A 176 34.35 -7.16 -18.83
CA LEU A 176 33.26 -6.22 -18.60
C LEU A 176 32.71 -5.70 -19.93
N SER A 177 31.44 -5.96 -20.21
CA SER A 177 30.72 -5.30 -21.31
C SER A 177 29.65 -4.36 -20.73
N GLN A 178 29.61 -3.11 -21.18
CA GLN A 178 28.66 -2.11 -20.70
C GLN A 178 27.61 -1.72 -21.74
N GLU A 179 26.41 -1.42 -21.26
CA GLU A 179 25.29 -0.88 -22.03
C GLU A 179 24.66 0.29 -21.26
N THR A 180 24.36 1.40 -21.95
CA THR A 180 23.62 2.53 -21.37
C THR A 180 22.13 2.24 -21.41
N LEU A 181 21.51 2.06 -20.24
CA LEU A 181 20.07 1.83 -20.13
C LEU A 181 19.29 3.14 -20.10
N VAL A 182 19.76 4.09 -19.28
CA VAL A 182 19.10 5.37 -19.04
C VAL A 182 20.15 6.47 -19.14
N GLY A 183 19.81 7.56 -19.81
CA GLY A 183 20.61 8.79 -19.79
C GLY A 183 20.37 9.59 -18.50
N LYS A 184 20.37 10.92 -18.61
CA LYS A 184 20.17 11.81 -17.45
C LYS A 184 18.83 11.57 -16.77
N PHE A 185 18.86 11.23 -15.49
CA PHE A 185 17.70 11.05 -14.62
C PHE A 185 17.77 11.97 -13.39
N LEU A 186 16.66 12.16 -12.69
CA LEU A 186 16.54 13.02 -11.50
C LEU A 186 16.38 12.21 -10.20
N TRP A 187 15.91 10.97 -10.31
CA TRP A 187 15.68 10.07 -9.19
C TRP A 187 15.61 8.64 -9.73
N ALA A 188 16.06 7.65 -8.96
CA ALA A 188 15.82 6.24 -9.26
C ALA A 188 15.71 5.36 -8.01
N GLN A 189 15.00 4.25 -8.13
CA GLN A 189 14.82 3.23 -7.09
C GLN A 189 14.90 1.84 -7.71
N TRP A 190 15.54 0.92 -6.98
CA TRP A 190 15.53 -0.50 -7.30
C TRP A 190 14.47 -1.26 -6.50
N ASP A 191 13.63 -2.03 -7.19
CA ASP A 191 12.75 -3.04 -6.60
C ASP A 191 13.36 -4.44 -6.80
N PRO A 192 13.91 -5.06 -5.76
CA PRO A 192 14.56 -6.36 -5.85
C PRO A 192 13.57 -7.52 -6.05
N GLU A 193 12.32 -7.39 -5.60
CA GLU A 193 11.32 -8.46 -5.67
C GLU A 193 10.87 -8.69 -7.12
N GLN A 194 10.47 -7.60 -7.78
CA GLN A 194 10.05 -7.60 -9.17
C GLN A 194 11.19 -7.40 -10.18
N GLN A 195 12.43 -7.19 -9.70
CA GLN A 195 13.61 -6.83 -10.52
C GLN A 195 13.30 -5.66 -11.46
N THR A 196 12.74 -4.58 -10.89
CA THR A 196 12.30 -3.40 -11.65
C THR A 196 13.05 -2.16 -11.20
N LEU A 197 13.58 -1.41 -12.16
CA LEU A 197 14.21 -0.11 -11.95
C LEU A 197 13.19 0.99 -12.24
N TYR A 198 12.83 1.75 -11.22
CA TYR A 198 12.05 2.97 -11.37
C TYR A 198 12.99 4.17 -11.50
N TYR A 199 12.68 5.10 -12.41
CA TYR A 199 13.47 6.32 -12.56
C TYR A 199 12.63 7.48 -13.11
N ILE A 200 13.00 8.70 -12.72
CA ILE A 200 12.38 9.94 -13.20
C ILE A 200 13.32 10.59 -14.21
N HIS A 201 12.80 10.87 -15.40
CA HIS A 201 13.51 11.61 -16.43
C HIS A 201 12.62 12.68 -17.03
N ASN A 202 13.26 13.58 -17.77
CA ASN A 202 12.62 14.71 -18.39
C ASN A 202 12.32 14.38 -19.85
N ARG A 203 11.03 14.27 -20.18
CA ARG A 203 10.57 13.95 -21.54
C ARG A 203 9.86 15.14 -22.16
N LYS A 204 10.08 15.38 -23.45
CA LYS A 204 9.24 16.31 -24.23
C LYS A 204 7.82 15.75 -24.27
N ARG A 205 6.82 16.59 -23.97
CA ARG A 205 5.41 16.21 -23.99
C ARG A 205 5.04 15.72 -25.40
N ASN A 206 4.74 14.43 -25.55
CA ASN A 206 4.14 13.92 -26.78
C ASN A 206 2.71 14.47 -26.86
N ARG A 207 2.31 15.03 -28.01
CA ARG A 207 0.91 15.38 -28.30
C ARG A 207 0.06 14.12 -28.23
N ILE A 208 -0.63 13.88 -27.11
CA ILE A 208 -1.66 12.83 -27.01
C ILE A 208 -3.02 13.51 -27.04
N ILE A 209 -3.88 12.94 -27.88
CA ILE A 209 -5.19 13.36 -28.34
C ILE A 209 -6.20 13.22 -27.19
N ALA A 210 -6.62 14.33 -26.60
CA ALA A 210 -7.90 14.49 -25.91
C ALA A 210 -8.09 15.97 -25.57
N TYR A 211 -8.55 16.76 -26.54
CA TYR A 211 -9.16 18.04 -26.21
C TYR A 211 -10.51 17.74 -25.55
N SER A 212 -10.71 18.22 -24.33
CA SER A 212 -12.05 18.66 -23.95
C SER A 212 -12.41 19.78 -24.92
N GLU A 213 -13.50 19.60 -25.68
CA GLU A 213 -14.06 20.65 -26.50
C GLU A 213 -14.31 21.89 -25.63
N GLY A 214 -13.47 22.93 -25.75
CA GLY A 214 -13.72 24.19 -25.03
C GLY A 214 -12.54 25.14 -24.80
N GLU A 215 -11.27 24.74 -24.92
CA GLU A 215 -10.16 25.68 -24.66
C GLU A 215 -9.47 26.12 -25.96
N GLU A 216 -9.65 27.39 -26.30
CA GLU A 216 -9.01 28.05 -27.45
C GLU A 216 -7.48 27.98 -27.33
N GLU A 217 -6.83 27.47 -28.39
CA GLU A 217 -5.38 27.33 -28.48
C GLU A 217 -4.67 28.69 -28.45
N SER A 218 -4.10 29.03 -27.30
CA SER A 218 -3.00 30.00 -27.26
C SER A 218 -1.73 29.31 -27.75
N ASN A 219 -1.26 29.72 -28.93
CA ASN A 219 -0.11 29.17 -29.68
C ASN A 219 1.28 29.44 -29.03
N ALA A 220 1.40 29.40 -27.70
CA ALA A 220 2.66 29.65 -26.99
C ALA A 220 2.90 28.60 -25.88
N GLY A 221 3.49 27.45 -26.22
CA GLY A 221 3.92 26.47 -25.21
C GLY A 221 4.29 25.05 -25.64
N ASN A 222 4.60 24.79 -26.91
CA ASN A 222 4.85 23.43 -27.45
C ASN A 222 6.16 22.74 -26.99
N ASP A 223 6.93 23.30 -26.05
CA ASP A 223 8.23 22.75 -25.58
C ASP A 223 8.31 22.51 -24.06
N LYS A 224 7.17 22.42 -23.36
CA LYS A 224 7.19 22.07 -21.92
C LYS A 224 7.63 20.62 -21.73
N ILE A 225 8.88 20.44 -21.29
CA ILE A 225 9.44 19.19 -20.77
C ILE A 225 8.71 18.86 -19.46
N THR A 226 8.26 17.62 -19.31
CA THR A 226 7.55 17.16 -18.11
C THR A 226 8.33 16.03 -17.42
N PRO A 227 8.52 16.08 -16.09
CA PRO A 227 9.10 14.97 -15.35
C PRO A 227 8.19 13.75 -15.50
N THR A 228 8.79 12.61 -15.80
CA THR A 228 8.07 11.38 -16.15
C THR A 228 8.68 10.21 -15.38
N LEU A 229 7.87 9.50 -14.60
CA LEU A 229 8.24 8.26 -13.93
C LEU A 229 8.19 7.12 -14.93
N SER A 230 9.29 6.40 -15.09
CA SER A 230 9.37 5.21 -15.93
C SER A 230 9.80 4.00 -15.10
N GLY A 231 9.27 2.83 -15.44
CA GLY A 231 9.65 1.55 -14.83
C GLY A 231 10.25 0.64 -15.89
N LEU A 232 11.46 0.12 -15.64
CA LEU A 232 12.19 -0.79 -16.50
C LEU A 232 12.33 -2.15 -15.81
N GLN A 233 11.61 -3.15 -16.29
CA GLN A 233 11.65 -4.51 -15.72
C GLN A 233 12.73 -5.36 -16.39
N PHE A 234 13.53 -6.05 -15.58
CA PHE A 234 14.56 -6.96 -16.03
C PHE A 234 14.05 -8.40 -16.07
N ASN A 235 14.44 -9.11 -17.12
CA ASN A 235 14.02 -10.48 -17.38
C ASN A 235 15.23 -11.39 -17.57
N ASP A 236 15.05 -12.68 -17.29
CA ASP A 236 16.11 -13.68 -17.38
C ASP A 236 16.49 -13.97 -18.84
N GLU A 237 15.48 -14.30 -19.65
CA GLU A 237 15.66 -14.82 -21.02
C GLU A 237 15.47 -13.75 -22.12
N VAL A 238 14.82 -12.64 -21.79
CA VAL A 238 14.41 -11.59 -22.73
C VAL A 238 15.09 -10.28 -22.33
N PRO A 239 15.36 -9.35 -23.27
CA PRO A 239 15.78 -8.00 -22.90
C PRO A 239 14.84 -7.33 -21.89
N HIS A 240 15.38 -6.33 -21.21
CA HIS A 240 14.60 -5.47 -20.32
C HIS A 240 13.49 -4.74 -21.09
N GLU A 241 12.44 -4.36 -20.40
CA GLU A 241 11.26 -3.74 -21.00
C GLU A 241 10.72 -2.57 -20.17
N THR A 242 10.23 -1.53 -20.85
CA THR A 242 9.53 -0.43 -20.17
C THR A 242 8.10 -0.82 -19.91
N VAL A 243 7.74 -0.96 -18.63
CA VAL A 243 6.43 -1.42 -18.15
C VAL A 243 5.56 -0.29 -17.63
N LEU A 244 6.17 0.83 -17.25
CA LEU A 244 5.49 2.00 -16.70
C LEU A 244 6.04 3.28 -17.33
N ASN A 245 5.17 4.23 -17.64
CA ASN A 245 5.56 5.54 -18.16
C ASN A 245 4.46 6.57 -17.85
N ILE A 246 4.60 7.30 -16.73
CA ILE A 246 3.56 8.18 -16.22
C ILE A 246 4.13 9.59 -16.01
N PRO A 247 3.52 10.63 -16.61
CA PRO A 247 3.89 12.00 -16.32
C PRO A 247 3.59 12.32 -14.86
N LEU A 248 4.55 12.90 -14.15
CA LEU A 248 4.38 13.29 -12.76
C LEU A 248 4.06 14.78 -12.66
N ASN A 249 3.09 15.10 -11.80
CA ASN A 249 2.83 16.48 -11.37
C ASN A 249 3.56 16.74 -10.05
N LEU A 250 4.89 16.82 -10.16
CA LEU A 250 5.89 17.35 -9.21
C LEU A 250 5.67 18.81 -8.78
N PRO A 251 5.05 19.20 -7.63
CA PRO A 251 5.31 20.55 -7.11
C PRO A 251 6.83 20.74 -6.97
N HIS A 252 7.35 21.86 -7.46
CA HIS A 252 8.78 22.26 -7.41
C HIS A 252 9.77 21.61 -8.39
N LEU A 253 9.41 20.60 -9.19
CA LEU A 253 10.27 20.07 -10.27
C LEU A 253 10.17 20.88 -11.58
N THR A 254 10.05 22.20 -11.47
CA THR A 254 10.22 23.06 -12.65
C THR A 254 11.69 23.03 -13.07
N VAL A 255 11.93 23.11 -14.38
CA VAL A 255 13.14 22.74 -15.16
C VAL A 255 14.45 23.47 -14.76
N SER A 256 14.50 24.14 -13.62
CA SER A 256 15.55 25.07 -13.21
C SER A 256 15.96 24.98 -11.73
N THR A 257 15.56 23.97 -10.97
CA THR A 257 16.20 23.71 -9.66
C THR A 257 17.60 23.17 -9.91
N SER A 258 18.62 23.94 -9.49
CA SER A 258 19.99 23.46 -9.44
C SER A 258 20.03 22.30 -8.44
N SER A 259 20.54 21.14 -8.88
CA SER A 259 20.70 19.97 -8.00
C SER A 259 21.48 20.39 -6.76
N CYS A 260 20.93 20.16 -5.56
CA CYS A 260 21.62 20.55 -4.33
C CYS A 260 22.90 19.73 -4.11
N LEU A 261 23.02 18.57 -4.79
CA LEU A 261 24.14 17.61 -4.68
C LEU A 261 24.44 17.16 -3.24
N ILE A 262 23.45 17.29 -2.37
CA ILE A 262 23.47 16.78 -1.00
C ILE A 262 22.71 15.46 -1.03
N TYR A 263 23.39 14.40 -0.58
CA TYR A 263 22.91 13.03 -0.63
C TYR A 263 22.82 12.47 0.78
N GLU A 264 21.69 11.82 1.07
CA GLU A 264 21.57 10.91 2.20
C GLU A 264 22.10 9.55 1.67
N ASP A 265 23.24 9.08 2.20
CA ASP A 265 23.95 7.87 1.72
C ASP A 265 23.27 6.57 2.22
N ASP A 266 21.95 6.52 2.08
CA ASP A 266 21.11 5.42 2.55
C ASP A 266 21.01 4.33 1.47
N ALA A 267 21.48 3.14 1.83
CA ALA A 267 21.51 2.01 0.90
C ALA A 267 20.24 1.17 0.92
N ILE A 268 19.34 1.37 1.90
CA ILE A 268 18.14 0.55 2.11
C ILE A 268 16.93 1.47 2.34
N PRO A 269 15.88 1.38 1.49
CA PRO A 269 15.88 0.73 0.19
C PRO A 269 16.84 1.45 -0.77
N LEU A 270 17.35 0.75 -1.79
CA LEU A 270 18.30 1.35 -2.74
C LEU A 270 17.59 2.41 -3.58
N ARG A 271 17.87 3.67 -3.25
CA ARG A 271 17.29 4.89 -3.86
C ARG A 271 18.36 5.93 -4.07
N ILE A 272 18.42 6.50 -5.25
CA ILE A 272 19.37 7.55 -5.62
C ILE A 272 18.61 8.84 -5.91
N HIS A 273 18.85 9.84 -5.07
CA HIS A 273 18.18 11.13 -5.11
C HIS A 273 19.00 12.17 -4.36
N ASP A 274 18.83 13.44 -4.69
CA ASP A 274 19.32 14.52 -3.84
C ASP A 274 18.23 15.00 -2.88
N CYS A 275 18.58 15.96 -2.03
CA CYS A 275 17.69 16.57 -1.04
C CYS A 275 16.41 17.22 -1.61
N SER A 276 16.25 17.32 -2.94
CA SER A 276 15.10 17.97 -3.57
C SER A 276 13.89 17.07 -3.78
N LEU A 277 14.06 15.74 -3.71
CA LEU A 277 13.00 14.80 -4.08
C LEU A 277 13.09 13.49 -3.29
N ASP A 278 12.34 13.39 -2.19
CA ASP A 278 12.13 12.11 -1.49
C ASP A 278 10.83 11.45 -1.97
N LEU A 279 11.01 10.46 -2.84
CA LEU A 279 9.96 9.66 -3.45
C LEU A 279 10.25 8.18 -3.23
N ILE A 280 9.19 7.39 -3.04
CA ILE A 280 9.23 5.93 -2.99
C ILE A 280 8.11 5.33 -3.82
N VAL A 281 8.44 4.31 -4.59
CA VAL A 281 7.46 3.48 -5.31
C VAL A 281 7.28 2.19 -4.51
N LEU A 282 6.03 1.87 -4.19
CA LEU A 282 5.65 0.66 -3.50
C LEU A 282 4.79 -0.22 -4.41
N THR A 283 5.11 -1.50 -4.44
CA THR A 283 4.48 -2.50 -5.30
C THR A 283 4.08 -3.72 -4.50
N ASP A 284 3.01 -4.40 -4.93
CA ASP A 284 2.64 -5.72 -4.41
C ASP A 284 2.29 -6.66 -5.59
N PRO A 285 2.60 -7.97 -5.49
CA PRO A 285 2.31 -8.95 -6.53
C PRO A 285 0.86 -9.02 -7.03
N ASN A 286 -0.11 -8.44 -6.32
CA ASN A 286 -1.52 -8.38 -6.73
C ASN A 286 -1.85 -7.24 -7.70
N GLY A 287 -0.88 -6.40 -8.08
CA GLY A 287 -1.09 -5.29 -9.01
C GLY A 287 -1.33 -3.95 -8.33
N ILE A 288 -1.04 -3.84 -7.03
CA ILE A 288 -1.04 -2.57 -6.31
C ILE A 288 0.25 -1.84 -6.67
N VAL A 289 0.13 -0.58 -7.07
CA VAL A 289 1.27 0.30 -7.33
C VAL A 289 0.97 1.68 -6.77
N CYS A 290 1.75 2.09 -5.78
CA CYS A 290 1.63 3.37 -5.10
C CYS A 290 2.92 4.20 -5.29
N VAL A 291 2.77 5.45 -5.72
CA VAL A 291 3.88 6.41 -5.80
C VAL A 291 3.71 7.41 -4.68
N CYS A 292 4.59 7.37 -3.69
CA CYS A 292 4.51 8.18 -2.48
C CYS A 292 5.62 9.22 -2.48
N HIS A 293 5.28 10.48 -2.21
CA HIS A 293 6.21 11.60 -2.19
C HIS A 293 5.85 12.52 -1.03
N HIS A 294 6.84 12.96 -0.27
CA HIS A 294 6.64 13.97 0.77
C HIS A 294 7.47 15.22 0.47
N TYR A 295 6.99 16.37 0.91
CA TYR A 295 7.65 17.64 0.68
C TYR A 295 7.29 18.67 1.76
N LEU A 296 8.19 19.62 1.95
CA LEU A 296 8.02 20.76 2.83
C LEU A 296 7.88 22.02 1.99
N TYR A 297 6.92 22.88 2.33
CA TYR A 297 6.78 24.17 1.67
C TYR A 297 6.30 25.24 2.64
N GLN A 298 6.60 26.49 2.33
CA GLN A 298 6.08 27.63 3.07
C GLN A 298 4.84 28.19 2.35
N PRO A 299 3.76 28.51 3.08
CA PRO A 299 2.57 29.11 2.49
C PRO A 299 2.82 30.50 1.89
N ILE A 300 3.82 31.22 2.41
CA ILE A 300 4.25 32.54 1.94
C ILE A 300 5.69 32.40 1.43
N GLN A 301 5.97 32.76 0.18
CA GLN A 301 7.33 32.77 -0.36
C GLN A 301 8.20 33.69 0.50
N PRO A 302 9.25 33.19 1.17
CA PRO A 302 10.13 34.06 1.94
C PRO A 302 11.05 34.85 0.99
N VAL A 303 11.56 35.95 1.52
CA VAL A 303 12.65 36.74 0.90
C VAL A 303 14.03 36.17 1.26
N VAL A 304 14.09 35.16 2.16
CA VAL A 304 15.34 34.62 2.75
C VAL A 304 15.24 33.11 2.94
N ASP A 305 16.32 32.38 2.62
CA ASP A 305 16.45 30.93 2.88
C ASP A 305 16.42 30.61 4.38
N LEU A 306 15.70 29.55 4.76
CA LEU A 306 15.60 29.09 6.14
C LEU A 306 16.94 28.50 6.62
N LYS A 307 17.38 28.92 7.81
CA LYS A 307 18.51 28.34 8.54
C LYS A 307 18.06 27.15 9.38
N ASP A 308 19.02 26.35 9.79
CA ASP A 308 18.77 25.10 10.53
C ASP A 308 18.03 25.26 11.86
N GLU A 309 18.24 26.38 12.56
CA GLU A 309 17.64 26.67 13.86
C GLU A 309 16.32 27.46 13.75
N ASP A 310 15.86 27.74 12.53
CA ASP A 310 14.64 28.53 12.33
C ASP A 310 13.41 27.75 12.83
N SER A 311 12.53 28.46 13.52
CA SER A 311 11.24 27.96 13.99
C SER A 311 10.07 28.43 13.13
N SER A 312 10.36 29.00 11.96
CA SER A 312 9.33 29.48 11.02
C SER A 312 8.37 28.35 10.67
N PRO A 313 7.04 28.63 10.62
CA PRO A 313 6.06 27.63 10.27
C PRO A 313 6.22 27.20 8.81
N VAL A 314 6.24 25.90 8.59
CA VAL A 314 6.20 25.26 7.28
C VAL A 314 5.03 24.29 7.23
N HIS A 315 4.62 23.93 6.03
CA HIS A 315 3.64 22.88 5.79
C HIS A 315 4.38 21.60 5.43
N PHE A 316 4.09 20.54 6.18
CA PHE A 316 4.47 19.19 5.80
C PHE A 316 3.35 18.61 4.96
N ALA A 317 3.69 18.11 3.78
CA ALA A 317 2.71 17.48 2.91
C ALA A 317 3.25 16.17 2.34
N TYR A 318 2.33 15.26 2.04
CA TYR A 318 2.62 14.10 1.23
C TYR A 318 1.51 13.85 0.20
N SER A 319 1.89 13.16 -0.86
CA SER A 319 1.01 12.72 -1.93
C SER A 319 1.23 11.23 -2.17
N VAL A 320 0.13 10.49 -2.31
CA VAL A 320 0.11 9.07 -2.68
C VAL A 320 -0.70 8.93 -3.95
N THR A 321 -0.02 8.66 -5.06
CA THR A 321 -0.68 8.27 -6.30
C THR A 321 -0.99 6.78 -6.26
N VAL A 322 -2.27 6.42 -6.14
CA VAL A 322 -2.77 5.04 -6.10
C VAL A 322 -3.14 4.65 -7.53
N LEU A 323 -2.16 4.12 -8.28
CA LEU A 323 -2.29 3.95 -9.72
C LEU A 323 -3.42 2.99 -10.10
N HIS A 324 -3.52 1.86 -9.41
CA HIS A 324 -4.55 0.85 -9.68
C HIS A 324 -5.97 1.33 -9.35
N GLN A 325 -6.14 2.42 -8.59
CA GLN A 325 -7.42 3.08 -8.31
C GLN A 325 -7.63 4.37 -9.12
N SER A 326 -6.64 4.79 -9.93
CA SER A 326 -6.69 6.05 -10.68
C SER A 326 -7.06 7.25 -9.80
N CYS A 327 -6.47 7.35 -8.62
CA CYS A 327 -6.65 8.48 -7.71
C CYS A 327 -5.34 8.92 -7.07
N VAL A 328 -5.34 10.13 -6.52
CA VAL A 328 -4.24 10.70 -5.74
C VAL A 328 -4.79 11.13 -4.38
N LEU A 329 -4.13 10.70 -3.32
CA LEU A 329 -4.43 11.11 -1.95
C LEU A 329 -3.40 12.17 -1.54
N HIS A 330 -3.87 13.31 -1.08
CA HIS A 330 -3.05 14.43 -0.68
C HIS A 330 -3.28 14.75 0.79
N CYS A 331 -2.20 14.87 1.55
CA CYS A 331 -2.28 15.26 2.95
C CYS A 331 -1.42 16.49 3.21
N VAL A 332 -1.96 17.44 3.98
CA VAL A 332 -1.26 18.63 4.42
C VAL A 332 -1.41 18.78 5.93
N ILE A 333 -0.28 18.95 6.61
CA ILE A 333 -0.19 19.27 8.03
C ILE A 333 0.46 20.65 8.13
N PRO A 334 -0.33 21.71 8.37
CA PRO A 334 0.17 23.07 8.41
C PRO A 334 0.95 23.36 9.70
N ASP A 335 1.66 24.49 9.67
CA ASP A 335 2.27 25.16 10.82
C ASP A 335 3.22 24.30 11.70
N ILE A 336 3.97 23.39 11.07
CA ILE A 336 5.05 22.68 11.76
C ILE A 336 6.29 23.58 11.82
N PRO A 337 6.96 23.73 12.98
CA PRO A 337 8.23 24.44 13.08
C PRO A 337 9.31 23.79 12.18
N TRP A 338 10.04 24.58 11.40
CA TRP A 338 11.06 24.09 10.46
C TRP A 338 12.10 23.16 11.10
N ASN A 339 12.63 23.52 12.29
CA ASN A 339 13.57 22.70 13.05
C ASN A 339 13.05 21.28 13.39
N LYS A 340 11.73 21.09 13.50
CA LYS A 340 11.06 19.79 13.64
C LYS A 340 10.79 19.18 12.27
N ALA A 341 10.16 19.93 11.36
CA ALA A 341 9.72 19.45 10.05
C ALA A 341 10.85 18.82 9.22
N LYS A 342 12.04 19.43 9.19
CA LYS A 342 13.18 18.94 8.42
C LYS A 342 13.72 17.58 8.88
N LYS A 343 13.41 17.17 10.12
CA LYS A 343 13.83 15.90 10.73
C LYS A 343 12.77 14.81 10.57
N ILE A 344 11.56 15.17 10.16
CA ILE A 344 10.50 14.19 9.93
C ILE A 344 10.89 13.37 8.70
N ARG A 345 10.92 12.05 8.87
CA ARG A 345 11.05 11.08 7.78
C ARG A 345 9.82 10.18 7.83
N PRO A 346 8.81 10.41 6.98
CA PRO A 346 7.62 9.55 6.96
C PRO A 346 7.97 8.17 6.43
N LEU A 347 7.42 7.15 7.07
CA LEU A 347 7.48 5.78 6.56
C LEU A 347 6.22 5.51 5.72
N PHE A 348 6.40 4.98 4.51
CA PHE A 348 5.33 4.43 3.68
C PHE A 348 5.52 2.92 3.57
N LYS A 349 4.46 2.14 3.88
CA LYS A 349 4.51 0.68 3.82
C LYS A 349 3.16 0.10 3.45
N ILE A 350 3.12 -0.86 2.53
CA ILE A 350 1.90 -1.62 2.20
C ILE A 350 1.64 -2.63 3.32
N GLU A 351 0.41 -2.67 3.81
CA GLU A 351 -0.10 -3.60 4.82
C GLU A 351 -1.47 -4.15 4.37
N GLY A 352 -1.43 -5.28 3.65
CA GLY A 352 -2.62 -5.87 3.04
C GLY A 352 -3.26 -4.92 2.02
N ASP A 353 -4.56 -4.62 2.21
CA ASP A 353 -5.33 -3.69 1.37
C ASP A 353 -5.15 -2.21 1.76
N HIS A 354 -4.23 -1.88 2.66
CA HIS A 354 -3.99 -0.50 3.12
C HIS A 354 -2.53 -0.09 2.98
N LEU A 355 -2.32 1.23 2.90
CA LEU A 355 -1.02 1.87 2.99
C LEU A 355 -0.87 2.49 4.38
N LEU A 356 0.04 1.93 5.17
CA LEU A 356 0.46 2.47 6.45
C LEU A 356 1.42 3.65 6.21
N ILE A 357 1.08 4.80 6.76
CA ILE A 357 1.92 6.00 6.76
C ILE A 357 2.16 6.42 8.20
N ILE A 358 3.41 6.36 8.64
CA ILE A 358 3.80 6.82 9.98
C ILE A 358 4.48 8.17 9.82
N ILE A 359 3.90 9.19 10.47
CA ILE A 359 4.49 10.51 10.60
C ILE A 359 4.92 10.67 12.06
N PRO A 360 6.23 10.52 12.36
CA PRO A 360 6.74 10.53 13.72
C PRO A 360 6.22 11.72 14.54
N ASP A 361 5.80 11.45 15.78
CA ASP A 361 5.27 12.44 16.74
C ASP A 361 4.03 13.24 16.29
N ILE A 362 3.37 12.88 15.18
CA ILE A 362 2.20 13.61 14.68
C ILE A 362 0.99 12.69 14.55
N CYS A 363 1.04 11.72 13.64
CA CYS A 363 -0.08 10.82 13.41
C CYS A 363 0.35 9.53 12.70
N THR A 364 -0.60 8.60 12.63
CA THR A 364 -0.48 7.42 11.78
C THR A 364 -1.72 7.35 10.90
N HIS A 365 -1.51 7.17 9.60
CA HIS A 365 -2.57 6.98 8.63
C HIS A 365 -2.57 5.56 8.12
N LEU A 366 -3.77 5.02 7.99
CA LEU A 366 -4.03 3.79 7.28
C LEU A 366 -4.90 4.15 6.09
N LEU A 367 -4.27 4.37 4.94
CA LEU A 367 -4.98 4.75 3.74
C LEU A 367 -5.49 3.50 3.03
N ASP A 368 -6.79 3.43 2.83
CA ASP A 368 -7.42 2.42 2.00
C ASP A 368 -6.88 2.50 0.56
N ILE A 369 -6.25 1.42 0.10
CA ILE A 369 -5.72 1.25 -1.24
C ILE A 369 -6.15 -0.11 -1.83
N GLY A 370 -7.18 -0.73 -1.28
CA GLY A 370 -7.54 -2.11 -1.59
C GLY A 370 -7.90 -2.30 -3.07
N LEU A 371 -7.83 -3.54 -3.56
CA LEU A 371 -8.25 -3.87 -4.93
C LEU A 371 -9.75 -4.13 -5.06
N ILE A 372 -10.42 -4.33 -3.92
CA ILE A 372 -11.79 -4.81 -3.87
C ILE A 372 -12.75 -3.66 -4.13
N HIS A 373 -12.54 -2.51 -3.50
CA HIS A 373 -13.44 -1.36 -3.58
C HIS A 373 -12.67 -0.06 -3.78
N GLU A 374 -13.42 1.02 -4.00
CA GLU A 374 -12.88 2.35 -4.17
C GLU A 374 -12.26 2.86 -2.85
N PRO A 375 -11.11 3.55 -2.90
CA PRO A 375 -10.39 3.97 -1.71
C PRO A 375 -11.14 5.11 -1.03
N CYS A 376 -11.82 4.80 0.07
CA CYS A 376 -12.62 5.78 0.81
C CYS A 376 -12.61 5.56 2.32
N CYS A 377 -12.16 4.40 2.81
CA CYS A 377 -12.19 4.07 4.23
C CYS A 377 -10.84 4.33 4.90
N HIS A 378 -10.35 5.57 4.84
CA HIS A 378 -9.07 5.95 5.45
C HIS A 378 -9.22 6.15 6.96
N VAL A 379 -8.22 5.70 7.73
CA VAL A 379 -8.17 5.87 9.18
C VAL A 379 -7.00 6.77 9.56
N THR A 380 -7.25 7.77 10.39
CA THR A 380 -6.23 8.58 11.04
C THR A 380 -6.25 8.30 12.54
N THR A 381 -5.10 7.93 13.10
CA THR A 381 -4.94 7.68 14.53
C THR A 381 -3.84 8.56 15.12
N LYS A 382 -3.80 8.55 16.45
CA LYS A 382 -2.62 8.98 17.22
C LYS A 382 -1.35 8.34 16.68
N PRO A 383 -0.19 9.03 16.79
CA PRO A 383 1.05 8.49 16.30
C PRO A 383 1.31 7.13 16.95
N LEU A 384 1.54 6.11 16.13
CA LEU A 384 1.87 4.77 16.59
C LEU A 384 3.19 4.78 17.37
N ILE A 385 4.07 5.73 17.05
CA ILE A 385 5.37 5.91 17.66
C ILE A 385 5.44 7.32 18.23
N THR A 386 5.57 7.38 19.56
CA THR A 386 5.65 8.62 20.34
C THR A 386 6.76 8.42 21.36
N GLU A 387 8.05 8.69 21.03
CA GLU A 387 9.13 8.77 22.03
C GLU A 387 10.52 9.20 21.48
N THR A 388 11.33 9.76 22.40
CA THR A 388 12.57 10.58 22.35
C THR A 388 13.77 10.23 21.43
N GLN A 389 13.73 9.17 20.61
CA GLN A 389 14.88 8.72 19.82
C GLN A 389 14.71 9.07 18.32
N LEU A 390 15.82 9.25 17.61
CA LEU A 390 15.83 9.46 16.16
C LEU A 390 15.26 8.23 15.45
N LEU A 391 14.05 8.37 14.91
CA LEU A 391 13.37 7.35 14.12
C LEU A 391 13.72 7.55 12.65
N TYR A 392 14.53 6.64 12.10
CA TYR A 392 14.77 6.59 10.68
C TYR A 392 14.40 5.21 10.12
N LEU A 393 13.11 5.04 9.82
CA LEU A 393 12.57 3.74 9.42
C LEU A 393 12.68 3.54 7.91
N ALA A 394 13.28 2.43 7.51
CA ALA A 394 13.38 2.00 6.12
C ALA A 394 12.59 0.71 5.88
N PRO A 395 11.81 0.63 4.79
CA PRO A 395 11.26 -0.64 4.33
C PRO A 395 12.40 -1.55 3.86
N ILE A 396 12.28 -2.84 4.20
CA ILE A 396 13.24 -3.88 3.86
C ILE A 396 12.56 -4.94 2.98
N VAL A 397 13.36 -5.64 2.16
CA VAL A 397 12.92 -6.85 1.47
C VAL A 397 12.41 -7.84 2.52
N PRO A 398 11.23 -8.45 2.33
CA PRO A 398 10.51 -9.12 3.41
C PRO A 398 11.32 -10.25 4.05
N LEU A 399 11.62 -10.08 5.34
CA LEU A 399 12.28 -11.04 6.24
C LEU A 399 11.26 -11.79 7.13
N GLU A 400 10.07 -12.05 6.59
CA GLU A 400 8.85 -12.42 7.34
C GLU A 400 8.23 -11.23 8.14
N HIS A 401 6.89 -11.22 8.24
CA HIS A 401 6.09 -10.37 9.13
C HIS A 401 6.20 -8.84 9.04
N GLY A 402 6.37 -8.26 7.85
CA GLY A 402 6.20 -6.81 7.66
C GLY A 402 7.14 -5.96 8.55
N SER A 403 8.33 -6.46 8.85
CA SER A 403 9.30 -5.73 9.66
C SER A 403 9.89 -4.53 8.91
N VAL A 404 10.35 -3.52 9.66
CA VAL A 404 11.12 -2.38 9.14
C VAL A 404 12.41 -2.24 9.93
N LEU A 405 13.43 -1.66 9.31
CA LEU A 405 14.71 -1.41 9.96
C LEU A 405 14.80 0.06 10.37
N ASN A 406 15.12 0.33 11.63
CA ASN A 406 15.54 1.65 12.05
C ASN A 406 17.02 1.84 11.72
N LEU A 407 17.34 2.62 10.69
CA LEU A 407 18.70 2.86 10.22
C LEU A 407 19.58 3.58 11.25
N ALA A 408 18.97 4.31 12.20
CA ALA A 408 19.72 5.05 13.21
C ALA A 408 20.38 4.14 14.27
N ASN A 409 19.75 3.01 14.61
CA ASN A 409 20.19 2.12 15.69
C ASN A 409 20.22 0.63 15.33
N LEU A 410 19.80 0.29 14.11
CA LEU A 410 19.69 -1.07 13.57
C LEU A 410 18.72 -1.99 14.33
N ASP A 411 17.68 -1.41 14.92
CA ASP A 411 16.55 -2.17 15.46
C ASP A 411 15.63 -2.65 14.33
N LEU A 412 15.29 -3.94 14.38
CA LEU A 412 14.25 -4.54 13.55
C LEU A 412 12.91 -4.42 14.29
N ILE A 413 11.99 -3.67 13.70
CA ILE A 413 10.71 -3.32 14.32
C ILE A 413 9.58 -3.97 13.54
N SER A 414 8.76 -4.77 14.20
CA SER A 414 7.50 -5.24 13.63
C SER A 414 6.44 -4.14 13.75
N LEU A 415 5.93 -3.71 12.59
CA LEU A 415 4.87 -2.70 12.48
C LEU A 415 3.56 -3.38 12.10
N GLU A 416 2.66 -3.43 13.08
CA GLU A 416 1.27 -3.81 12.94
C GLU A 416 0.45 -2.77 13.72
N ILE A 417 -0.72 -2.39 13.20
CA ILE A 417 -1.65 -1.51 13.89
C ILE A 417 -2.33 -2.27 15.04
N PRO A 418 -2.09 -1.88 16.31
CA PRO A 418 -2.73 -2.55 17.43
C PRO A 418 -4.23 -2.25 17.46
N THR A 419 -5.06 -3.29 17.65
CA THR A 419 -6.52 -3.13 17.72
C THR A 419 -6.97 -2.17 18.83
N ASN A 420 -6.25 -2.12 19.95
CA ASN A 420 -6.52 -1.16 21.03
C ASN A 420 -6.32 0.29 20.59
N MET A 421 -5.34 0.58 19.73
CA MET A 421 -5.15 1.94 19.20
C MET A 421 -6.35 2.38 18.36
N LEU A 422 -6.92 1.48 17.56
CA LEU A 422 -8.14 1.73 16.80
C LEU A 422 -9.35 1.96 17.72
N VAL A 423 -9.48 1.14 18.77
CA VAL A 423 -10.54 1.29 19.78
C VAL A 423 -10.43 2.62 20.51
N ASP A 424 -9.24 3.01 20.94
CA ASP A 424 -9.01 4.28 21.64
C ASP A 424 -9.29 5.48 20.73
N THR A 425 -8.86 5.40 19.46
CA THR A 425 -9.15 6.41 18.44
C THR A 425 -10.65 6.54 18.23
N PHE A 426 -11.37 5.43 18.04
CA PHE A 426 -12.82 5.43 17.87
C PHE A 426 -13.56 6.06 19.06
N LYS A 427 -13.09 5.76 20.28
CA LYS A 427 -13.69 6.24 21.53
C LYS A 427 -13.38 7.71 21.83
N SER A 428 -12.37 8.27 21.15
CA SER A 428 -12.01 9.68 21.25
C SER A 428 -12.94 10.59 20.42
N ASP A 429 -12.73 11.90 20.53
CA ASP A 429 -13.50 12.91 19.80
C ASP A 429 -12.93 13.10 18.39
N THR A 430 -13.25 12.16 17.50
CA THR A 430 -12.85 12.19 16.08
C THR A 430 -14.05 12.36 15.17
N LEU A 431 -13.78 12.72 13.91
CA LEU A 431 -14.77 12.76 12.84
C LEU A 431 -15.55 11.44 12.71
N LEU A 432 -16.81 11.56 12.25
CA LEU A 432 -17.68 10.42 11.99
C LEU A 432 -17.07 9.50 10.95
N GLU A 433 -16.52 10.06 9.88
CA GLU A 433 -15.88 9.36 8.76
C GLU A 433 -14.76 8.44 9.28
N ASN A 434 -13.91 8.96 10.17
CA ASN A 434 -12.85 8.17 10.80
C ASN A 434 -13.41 6.99 11.61
N LYS A 435 -14.52 7.20 12.35
CA LYS A 435 -15.21 6.12 13.10
C LYS A 435 -15.83 5.07 12.16
N LEU A 436 -16.41 5.49 11.04
CA LEU A 436 -16.92 4.58 10.02
C LEU A 436 -15.78 3.76 9.39
N SER A 437 -14.64 4.39 9.11
CA SER A 437 -13.45 3.72 8.54
C SER A 437 -12.87 2.69 9.52
N ILE A 438 -12.83 3.01 10.81
CA ILE A 438 -12.38 2.05 11.84
C ILE A 438 -13.31 0.84 11.90
N LEU A 439 -14.64 1.03 11.89
CA LEU A 439 -15.59 -0.10 11.84
C LEU A 439 -15.38 -0.96 10.59
N HIS A 440 -15.26 -0.31 9.43
CA HIS A 440 -15.00 -0.97 8.15
C HIS A 440 -13.72 -1.82 8.22
N TYR A 441 -12.62 -1.23 8.67
CA TYR A 441 -11.34 -1.91 8.82
C TYR A 441 -11.42 -3.11 9.79
N LEU A 442 -12.08 -2.93 10.94
CA LEU A 442 -12.23 -3.99 11.93
C LEU A 442 -13.00 -5.18 11.37
N ILE A 443 -14.07 -4.92 10.61
CA ILE A 443 -14.97 -5.94 10.06
C ILE A 443 -14.38 -6.67 8.85
N LEU A 444 -13.87 -5.92 7.87
CA LEU A 444 -13.51 -6.46 6.55
C LEU A 444 -12.05 -6.85 6.41
N HIS A 445 -11.15 -6.13 7.09
CA HIS A 445 -9.72 -6.26 6.86
C HIS A 445 -9.00 -6.97 8.02
N SER A 446 -9.25 -6.56 9.26
CA SER A 446 -8.65 -7.21 10.43
C SER A 446 -9.43 -8.43 10.93
N GLY A 447 -10.71 -8.57 10.55
CA GLY A 447 -11.58 -9.69 10.94
C GLY A 447 -12.06 -9.68 12.41
N HIS A 448 -11.81 -8.61 13.17
CA HIS A 448 -12.21 -8.46 14.58
C HIS A 448 -13.67 -7.99 14.74
N MET A 449 -14.61 -8.85 14.35
CA MET A 449 -16.07 -8.58 14.41
C MET A 449 -16.57 -8.32 15.83
N ASP A 450 -16.01 -9.02 16.82
CA ASP A 450 -16.41 -8.89 18.22
C ASP A 450 -16.08 -7.49 18.74
N THR A 451 -14.87 -6.99 18.47
CA THR A 451 -14.45 -5.63 18.79
C THR A 451 -15.36 -4.59 18.14
N ALA A 452 -15.71 -4.76 16.85
CA ALA A 452 -16.65 -3.85 16.19
C ALA A 452 -18.03 -3.84 16.87
N SER A 453 -18.50 -5.00 17.34
CA SER A 453 -19.77 -5.15 18.07
C SER A 453 -19.72 -4.47 19.45
N GLU A 454 -18.59 -4.58 20.16
CA GLU A 454 -18.35 -3.86 21.42
C GLU A 454 -18.33 -2.34 21.23
N LEU A 455 -17.76 -1.84 20.12
CA LEU A 455 -17.77 -0.42 19.79
C LEU A 455 -19.18 0.12 19.52
N ILE A 456 -20.02 -0.66 18.83
CA ILE A 456 -21.44 -0.31 18.64
C ILE A 456 -22.17 -0.30 19.98
N LEU A 457 -21.97 -1.30 20.83
CA LEU A 457 -22.56 -1.35 22.18
C LEU A 457 -22.15 -0.12 23.01
N TRP A 458 -20.86 0.19 23.04
CA TRP A 458 -20.32 1.35 23.75
C TRP A 458 -20.90 2.69 23.25
N GLN A 459 -21.11 2.83 21.94
CA GLN A 459 -21.72 4.03 21.38
C GLN A 459 -23.24 4.10 21.68
N SER A 460 -23.90 2.95 21.79
CA SER A 460 -25.33 2.82 22.11
C SER A 460 -25.65 3.23 23.56
N GLU A 461 -24.71 3.03 24.48
CA GLU A 461 -24.84 3.41 25.90
C GLU A 461 -24.71 4.93 26.13
N ARG A 462 -24.34 5.69 25.09
CA ARG A 462 -24.10 7.14 25.14
C ARG A 462 -25.27 7.91 24.50
N PRO A 463 -25.47 9.20 24.85
CA PRO A 463 -26.48 10.01 24.21
C PRO A 463 -26.30 10.03 22.69
N PHE A 464 -27.40 9.89 21.95
CA PHE A 464 -27.39 9.76 20.50
C PHE A 464 -26.69 10.97 19.85
N THR A 465 -25.61 10.69 19.14
CA THR A 465 -24.96 11.65 18.26
C THR A 465 -25.65 11.65 16.89
N LEU A 466 -25.64 12.77 16.18
CA LEU A 466 -26.25 12.90 14.85
C LEU A 466 -25.71 11.86 13.83
N GLY A 467 -24.47 11.41 14.02
CA GLY A 467 -23.81 10.42 13.17
C GLY A 467 -24.09 8.96 13.50
N TYR A 468 -24.81 8.68 14.59
CA TYR A 468 -25.04 7.32 15.05
C TYR A 468 -25.78 6.42 14.03
N PRO A 469 -26.85 6.88 13.34
CA PRO A 469 -27.51 6.07 12.30
C PRO A 469 -26.57 5.64 11.16
N GLN A 470 -25.59 6.47 10.81
CA GLN A 470 -24.58 6.16 9.80
C GLN A 470 -23.63 5.06 10.29
N MET A 471 -23.28 5.04 11.58
CA MET A 471 -22.48 3.98 12.18
C MET A 471 -23.20 2.63 12.16
N LEU A 472 -24.50 2.63 12.51
CA LEU A 472 -25.34 1.43 12.42
C LEU A 472 -25.44 0.92 10.97
N LYS A 473 -25.60 1.85 10.02
CA LYS A 473 -25.65 1.52 8.60
C LYS A 473 -24.33 0.91 8.10
N GLU A 474 -23.19 1.50 8.46
CA GLU A 474 -21.87 0.97 8.10
C GLU A 474 -21.66 -0.43 8.67
N TYR A 475 -21.95 -0.61 9.97
CA TYR A 475 -21.87 -1.91 10.62
C TYR A 475 -22.70 -2.96 9.87
N LEU A 476 -23.97 -2.67 9.54
CA LEU A 476 -24.82 -3.60 8.80
C LEU A 476 -24.29 -3.91 7.40
N ILE A 477 -23.84 -2.90 6.65
CA ILE A 477 -23.32 -3.10 5.28
C ILE A 477 -22.06 -3.97 5.32
N ALA A 478 -21.09 -3.61 6.15
CA ALA A 478 -19.80 -4.28 6.23
C ALA A 478 -19.95 -5.72 6.75
N THR A 479 -20.75 -5.94 7.80
CA THR A 479 -20.99 -7.29 8.35
C THR A 479 -21.72 -8.19 7.36
N SER A 480 -22.72 -7.67 6.64
CA SER A 480 -23.45 -8.41 5.60
C SER A 480 -22.52 -8.80 4.46
N TYR A 481 -21.66 -7.87 4.02
CA TYR A 481 -20.67 -8.14 2.99
C TYR A 481 -19.67 -9.22 3.43
N ALA A 482 -19.11 -9.10 4.64
CA ALA A 482 -18.17 -10.07 5.22
C ALA A 482 -18.76 -11.50 5.28
N ALA A 483 -20.03 -11.61 5.70
CA ALA A 483 -20.74 -12.88 5.77
C ALA A 483 -20.94 -13.53 4.38
N VAL A 484 -21.26 -12.73 3.36
CA VAL A 484 -21.35 -13.22 1.99
C VAL A 484 -19.99 -13.65 1.47
N GLN A 485 -18.95 -12.83 1.65
CA GLN A 485 -17.60 -13.09 1.17
C GLN A 485 -17.06 -14.44 1.65
N ARG A 486 -17.33 -14.80 2.92
CA ARG A 486 -16.90 -16.07 3.52
C ARG A 486 -17.65 -17.30 2.99
N THR A 487 -18.87 -17.11 2.50
CA THR A 487 -19.76 -18.23 2.14
C THR A 487 -19.89 -18.43 0.62
N LEU A 488 -19.59 -17.42 -0.18
CA LEU A 488 -19.88 -17.41 -1.62
C LEU A 488 -19.05 -18.47 -2.39
N PRO A 489 -19.64 -19.18 -3.37
CA PRO A 489 -18.88 -20.06 -4.26
C PRO A 489 -17.93 -19.27 -5.17
N THR A 490 -16.78 -19.87 -5.51
CA THR A 490 -15.68 -19.20 -6.23
C THR A 490 -16.05 -18.74 -7.64
N ASP A 491 -16.99 -19.42 -8.29
CA ASP A 491 -17.52 -19.09 -9.62
C ASP A 491 -18.43 -17.86 -9.61
N ALA A 492 -19.03 -17.50 -8.46
CA ALA A 492 -19.86 -16.32 -8.28
C ALA A 492 -19.10 -15.09 -7.76
N ASN A 493 -17.80 -15.21 -7.43
CA ASN A 493 -16.97 -14.15 -6.85
C ASN A 493 -16.95 -12.85 -7.68
N LYS A 494 -17.13 -12.92 -9.00
CA LYS A 494 -17.15 -11.69 -9.83
C LYS A 494 -18.30 -10.75 -9.49
N LEU A 495 -19.42 -11.28 -8.97
CA LEU A 495 -20.59 -10.47 -8.60
C LEU A 495 -20.44 -9.80 -7.24
N ILE A 496 -19.50 -10.24 -6.39
CA ILE A 496 -19.30 -9.66 -5.06
C ILE A 496 -18.86 -8.19 -5.13
N ASN A 497 -18.15 -7.82 -6.19
CA ASN A 497 -17.68 -6.45 -6.42
C ASN A 497 -18.82 -5.48 -6.76
N LEU A 498 -20.04 -5.98 -6.98
CA LEU A 498 -21.23 -5.16 -7.22
C LEU A 498 -22.08 -4.98 -5.95
N LEU A 499 -21.77 -5.70 -4.87
CA LEU A 499 -22.49 -5.58 -3.60
C LEU A 499 -22.08 -4.31 -2.85
N PRO A 500 -22.96 -3.77 -1.98
CA PRO A 500 -22.58 -2.69 -1.07
C PRO A 500 -21.54 -3.21 -0.08
N ILE A 501 -20.45 -2.46 0.08
CA ILE A 501 -19.31 -2.81 0.96
C ILE A 501 -19.06 -1.76 2.04
N THR A 502 -19.33 -0.50 1.73
CA THR A 502 -19.22 0.64 2.65
C THR A 502 -20.33 1.64 2.33
N SER A 503 -20.71 2.43 3.32
CA SER A 503 -21.60 3.58 3.19
C SER A 503 -20.88 4.88 2.89
N GLN A 504 -19.54 4.89 2.98
CA GLN A 504 -18.71 6.07 2.72
C GLN A 504 -18.71 6.47 1.25
N LYS A 505 -18.49 7.76 1.01
CA LYS A 505 -18.44 8.35 -0.34
C LYS A 505 -17.00 8.50 -0.80
N ILE A 506 -16.81 8.40 -2.11
CA ILE A 506 -15.53 8.64 -2.79
C ILE A 506 -15.36 10.14 -3.01
N GLY A 507 -14.13 10.64 -2.91
CA GLY A 507 -13.82 12.05 -3.12
C GLY A 507 -14.27 12.88 -1.93
N PHE A 508 -13.43 12.91 -0.91
CA PHE A 508 -13.66 13.65 0.33
C PHE A 508 -12.50 14.62 0.58
N GLU A 509 -12.78 15.62 1.38
CA GLU A 509 -11.80 16.47 2.04
C GLU A 509 -12.18 16.48 3.51
N TYR A 510 -11.29 16.00 4.38
CA TYR A 510 -11.51 16.02 5.81
C TYR A 510 -10.38 16.75 6.53
N GLU A 511 -10.77 17.45 7.58
CA GLU A 511 -9.88 18.15 8.50
C GLU A 511 -10.03 17.48 9.87
N ILE A 512 -8.99 16.76 10.30
CA ILE A 512 -8.93 16.11 11.60
C ILE A 512 -8.02 16.93 12.50
N GLN A 513 -8.56 17.42 13.60
CA GLN A 513 -7.75 17.99 14.67
C GLN A 513 -7.25 16.85 15.57
N GLN A 514 -5.93 16.72 15.68
CA GLN A 514 -5.27 15.73 16.51
C GLN A 514 -4.22 16.40 17.38
N ASP A 515 -4.47 16.42 18.69
CA ASP A 515 -3.69 17.16 19.68
C ASP A 515 -3.50 18.64 19.25
N GLU A 516 -2.28 19.07 18.96
CA GLU A 516 -1.97 20.44 18.50
C GLU A 516 -1.95 20.59 16.96
N TYR A 517 -2.14 19.49 16.22
CA TYR A 517 -2.02 19.46 14.77
C TYR A 517 -3.38 19.42 14.08
N ILE A 518 -3.46 20.12 12.97
CA ILE A 518 -4.55 20.02 12.00
C ILE A 518 -4.06 19.12 10.87
N ILE A 519 -4.84 18.12 10.49
CA ILE A 519 -4.48 17.16 9.46
C ILE A 519 -5.56 17.22 8.38
N ASN A 520 -5.18 17.71 7.20
CA ASN A 520 -6.06 17.79 6.04
C ASN A 520 -5.76 16.65 5.09
N LEU A 521 -6.71 15.75 4.84
CA LEU A 521 -6.63 14.74 3.78
C LEU A 521 -7.66 15.02 2.70
N SER A 522 -7.22 15.03 1.45
CA SER A 522 -8.08 15.12 0.27
C SER A 522 -7.79 13.99 -0.72
N GLN A 523 -8.78 13.70 -1.56
CA GLN A 523 -8.69 12.69 -2.61
C GLN A 523 -9.12 13.28 -3.95
N ASP A 524 -8.22 13.19 -4.92
CA ASP A 524 -8.43 13.65 -6.29
C ASP A 524 -8.41 12.48 -7.29
N VAL A 525 -9.16 12.64 -8.39
CA VAL A 525 -9.14 11.68 -9.50
C VAL A 525 -7.89 11.89 -10.34
N LEU A 526 -7.15 10.81 -10.61
CA LEU A 526 -6.00 10.83 -11.50
C LEU A 526 -6.47 10.71 -12.96
N TRP A 527 -6.57 11.86 -13.62
CA TRP A 527 -6.86 11.92 -15.05
C TRP A 527 -5.61 11.50 -15.84
N ASN A 528 -5.72 10.49 -16.70
CA ASN A 528 -4.66 9.95 -17.56
C ASN A 528 -3.63 9.01 -16.89
N ALA A 529 -4.11 7.96 -16.20
CA ALA A 529 -3.28 6.79 -15.93
C ALA A 529 -3.03 5.99 -17.23
N SER A 530 -2.29 6.56 -18.20
CA SER A 530 -1.93 5.86 -19.43
C SER A 530 -0.82 4.86 -19.12
N MET A 531 -1.18 3.59 -18.96
CA MET A 531 -0.20 2.51 -18.90
C MET A 531 0.02 1.94 -20.30
N MET A 532 1.27 1.88 -20.75
CA MET A 532 1.59 1.23 -22.02
C MET A 532 1.53 -0.28 -21.81
N LEU A 533 0.45 -0.93 -22.27
CA LEU A 533 0.44 -2.39 -22.32
C LEU A 533 1.15 -2.87 -23.57
N LEU A 534 2.21 -3.65 -23.38
CA LEU A 534 2.48 -4.92 -24.04
C LEU A 534 3.88 -5.35 -23.61
N SER A 535 4.01 -5.93 -22.40
CA SER A 535 5.24 -6.64 -22.04
C SER A 535 5.55 -7.66 -23.13
N PRO A 536 6.74 -7.63 -23.76
CA PRO A 536 7.23 -8.75 -24.56
C PRO A 536 6.94 -10.13 -23.92
N GLN A 537 6.99 -10.25 -22.60
CA GLN A 537 6.65 -11.50 -21.91
C GLN A 537 5.23 -12.01 -22.17
N GLN A 538 4.20 -11.15 -22.22
CA GLN A 538 2.85 -11.60 -22.58
C GLN A 538 2.74 -12.06 -24.05
N ARG A 539 3.59 -11.54 -24.95
CA ARG A 539 3.64 -12.00 -26.35
C ARG A 539 4.32 -13.37 -26.47
N ILE A 540 5.23 -13.69 -25.56
CA ILE A 540 6.05 -14.91 -25.57
C ILE A 540 5.43 -16.01 -24.69
N VAL A 541 4.87 -15.67 -23.52
CA VAL A 541 4.23 -16.56 -22.55
C VAL A 541 2.87 -15.99 -22.13
N PRO A 542 1.80 -16.23 -22.92
CA PRO A 542 0.49 -15.63 -22.71
C PRO A 542 -0.22 -16.04 -21.41
N TYR A 543 0.30 -17.01 -20.67
CA TYR A 543 -0.32 -17.55 -19.44
C TYR A 543 0.32 -17.06 -18.15
N ARG A 544 1.41 -16.28 -18.20
CA ARG A 544 2.07 -15.76 -17.01
C ARG A 544 1.49 -14.41 -16.63
N THR A 545 0.85 -14.32 -15.48
CA THR A 545 0.35 -13.07 -14.91
C THR A 545 1.44 -12.43 -14.05
N ASP A 546 1.88 -11.24 -14.44
CA ASP A 546 2.78 -10.39 -13.65
C ASP A 546 1.99 -9.24 -12.99
N ILE A 547 2.68 -8.44 -12.18
CA ILE A 547 2.12 -7.26 -11.50
C ILE A 547 1.50 -6.26 -12.49
N TRP A 548 2.11 -6.07 -13.67
CA TRP A 548 1.68 -5.12 -14.69
C TRP A 548 0.42 -5.58 -15.40
N VAL A 549 0.29 -6.88 -15.67
CA VAL A 549 -0.96 -7.48 -16.18
C VAL A 549 -2.09 -7.21 -15.21
N LYS A 550 -1.87 -7.47 -13.92
CA LYS A 550 -2.89 -7.26 -12.89
C LYS A 550 -3.27 -5.78 -12.78
N LEU A 551 -2.28 -4.87 -12.73
CA LEU A 551 -2.51 -3.42 -12.73
C LEU A 551 -3.37 -2.98 -13.92
N TRP A 552 -3.03 -3.45 -15.12
CA TRP A 552 -3.82 -3.16 -16.32
C TRP A 552 -5.25 -3.65 -16.22
N GLU A 553 -5.45 -4.90 -15.77
CA GLU A 553 -6.78 -5.46 -15.61
C GLU A 553 -7.63 -4.64 -14.65
N GLN A 554 -7.04 -4.10 -13.58
CA GLN A 554 -7.74 -3.20 -12.66
C GLN A 554 -8.09 -1.86 -13.31
N LEU A 555 -7.14 -1.21 -13.98
CA LEU A 555 -7.39 0.03 -14.72
C LEU A 555 -8.47 -0.15 -15.81
N ALA A 556 -8.45 -1.30 -16.50
CA ALA A 556 -9.44 -1.66 -17.51
C ALA A 556 -10.82 -1.99 -16.91
N LYS A 557 -10.92 -2.39 -15.64
CA LYS A 557 -12.20 -2.52 -14.93
C LYS A 557 -12.75 -1.15 -14.54
N LEU A 558 -11.91 -0.27 -14.02
CA LEU A 558 -12.31 1.10 -13.63
C LEU A 558 -12.84 1.90 -14.81
N SER A 559 -12.19 1.82 -15.97
CA SER A 559 -12.64 2.52 -17.18
C SER A 559 -14.01 2.08 -17.71
N LYS A 560 -14.47 0.87 -17.32
CA LYS A 560 -15.81 0.37 -17.68
C LYS A 560 -16.92 0.90 -16.78
N GLY A 561 -16.61 1.59 -15.68
CA GLY A 561 -17.59 2.28 -14.85
C GLY A 561 -18.57 1.38 -14.11
N THR A 562 -18.16 0.19 -13.67
CA THR A 562 -19.03 -0.69 -12.88
C THR A 562 -19.40 -0.05 -11.55
N GLN A 563 -20.70 0.16 -11.32
CA GLN A 563 -21.20 0.79 -10.09
C GLN A 563 -21.72 -0.26 -9.10
N ARG A 564 -21.32 -0.13 -7.83
CA ARG A 564 -21.89 -0.91 -6.72
C ARG A 564 -23.35 -0.58 -6.47
N PHE A 565 -24.09 -1.57 -5.99
CA PHE A 565 -25.47 -1.37 -5.56
C PHE A 565 -25.54 -0.37 -4.41
N LYS A 566 -26.48 0.58 -4.48
CA LYS A 566 -26.67 1.59 -3.43
C LYS A 566 -27.94 1.24 -2.63
N PRO A 567 -27.85 0.99 -1.32
CA PRO A 567 -29.02 0.70 -0.50
C PRO A 567 -30.11 1.80 -0.52
N SER A 568 -29.75 3.04 -0.86
CA SER A 568 -30.70 4.14 -1.05
C SER A 568 -31.76 3.86 -2.13
N GLN A 569 -31.41 3.07 -3.15
CA GLN A 569 -32.36 2.67 -4.20
C GLN A 569 -33.54 1.89 -3.61
N VAL A 570 -33.27 1.04 -2.61
CA VAL A 570 -34.30 0.28 -1.90
C VAL A 570 -35.14 1.22 -1.03
N VAL A 571 -34.49 2.14 -0.32
CA VAL A 571 -35.18 3.11 0.56
C VAL A 571 -36.18 3.94 -0.25
N GLU A 572 -35.80 4.46 -1.42
CA GLU A 572 -36.70 5.23 -2.28
C GLU A 572 -37.95 4.43 -2.70
N LYS A 573 -37.80 3.15 -3.02
CA LYS A 573 -38.92 2.25 -3.35
C LYS A 573 -39.78 1.92 -2.13
N LEU A 574 -39.15 1.74 -0.97
CA LEU A 574 -39.85 1.47 0.29
C LEU A 574 -40.63 2.68 0.77
N MET A 575 -40.11 3.90 0.64
CA MET A 575 -40.81 5.13 1.00
C MET A 575 -42.15 5.26 0.27
N VAL A 576 -42.23 4.82 -0.98
CA VAL A 576 -43.47 4.82 -1.77
C VAL A 576 -44.34 3.60 -1.41
N SER A 577 -43.75 2.40 -1.38
CA SER A 577 -44.52 1.16 -1.24
C SER A 577 -45.05 0.92 0.18
N LEU A 578 -44.34 1.36 1.23
CA LEU A 578 -44.79 1.23 2.63
C LEU A 578 -45.96 2.17 2.94
N VAL A 579 -46.00 3.37 2.33
CA VAL A 579 -47.13 4.30 2.46
C VAL A 579 -48.39 3.71 1.83
N CYS A 580 -48.24 2.91 0.78
CA CYS A 580 -49.34 2.21 0.12
C CYS A 580 -49.54 0.77 0.63
N TYR A 581 -48.79 0.33 1.66
CA TYR A 581 -48.85 -1.05 2.14
C TYR A 581 -50.15 -1.28 2.92
N GLN A 582 -51.10 -1.97 2.29
CA GLN A 582 -52.34 -2.43 2.90
C GLN A 582 -52.27 -3.97 3.06
N PRO A 583 -51.97 -4.48 4.27
CA PRO A 583 -51.82 -5.92 4.52
C PRO A 583 -53.06 -6.72 4.11
N GLU A 584 -54.24 -6.12 4.27
CA GLU A 584 -55.55 -6.74 4.01
C GLU A 584 -55.86 -6.92 2.52
N VAL A 585 -55.23 -6.12 1.64
CA VAL A 585 -55.48 -6.17 0.19
C VAL A 585 -54.59 -7.20 -0.51
N LEU A 586 -53.34 -7.38 -0.04
CA LEU A 586 -52.43 -8.41 -0.56
C LEU A 586 -52.84 -9.84 -0.16
N SER A 587 -53.55 -10.01 0.96
CA SER A 587 -54.16 -11.30 1.36
C SER A 587 -55.21 -11.81 0.35
N ARG A 588 -55.85 -10.91 -0.42
CA ARG A 588 -56.90 -11.25 -1.40
C ARG A 588 -56.43 -11.20 -2.85
N CYS A 589 -55.27 -10.63 -3.11
CA CYS A 589 -54.65 -10.63 -4.43
C CYS A 589 -53.60 -11.73 -4.48
N SER A 590 -53.96 -12.89 -5.01
CA SER A 590 -52.99 -13.83 -5.56
C SER A 590 -52.11 -13.07 -6.56
N THR A 591 -50.89 -12.75 -6.16
CA THR A 591 -49.87 -12.17 -7.04
C THR A 591 -49.78 -13.04 -8.28
N PRO A 592 -49.86 -12.46 -9.50
CA PRO A 592 -49.69 -13.25 -10.71
C PRO A 592 -48.30 -13.86 -10.66
N LEU A 593 -48.27 -15.19 -10.58
CA LEU A 593 -47.07 -16.00 -10.64
C LEU A 593 -46.27 -15.61 -11.88
N SER A 594 -45.10 -15.00 -11.67
CA SER A 594 -44.06 -14.99 -12.69
C SER A 594 -43.83 -16.45 -13.14
N PRO A 595 -43.71 -16.73 -14.45
CA PRO A 595 -43.68 -18.09 -14.96
C PRO A 595 -42.33 -18.74 -14.68
N SER A 596 -42.15 -19.28 -13.47
CA SER A 596 -41.34 -20.45 -13.11
C SER A 596 -41.33 -20.54 -11.58
N GLY A 597 -41.90 -21.64 -11.07
CA GLY A 597 -42.23 -21.82 -9.66
C GLY A 597 -41.03 -21.90 -8.72
N GLY A 598 -41.30 -21.57 -7.45
CA GLY A 598 -40.47 -21.96 -6.31
C GLY A 598 -40.11 -20.86 -5.32
N ALA A 599 -40.10 -19.59 -5.70
CA ALA A 599 -39.42 -18.57 -4.87
C ALA A 599 -40.07 -18.26 -3.51
N SER A 600 -41.40 -18.27 -3.39
CA SER A 600 -42.06 -18.00 -2.09
C SER A 600 -42.03 -19.21 -1.15
N SER A 601 -42.11 -20.43 -1.67
CA SER A 601 -41.98 -21.65 -0.86
C SER A 601 -40.54 -21.90 -0.47
N THR A 602 -39.55 -21.60 -1.31
CA THR A 602 -38.13 -21.76 -0.93
C THR A 602 -37.66 -20.74 0.09
N LEU A 603 -38.16 -19.50 0.08
CA LEU A 603 -37.86 -18.51 1.13
C LEU A 603 -38.51 -18.90 2.47
N ASN A 604 -39.78 -19.32 2.47
CA ASN A 604 -40.44 -19.81 3.70
C ASN A 604 -39.85 -21.14 4.19
N ASP A 605 -39.46 -22.06 3.31
CA ASP A 605 -38.79 -23.32 3.69
C ASP A 605 -37.34 -23.09 4.13
N PHE A 606 -36.63 -22.07 3.62
CA PHE A 606 -35.29 -21.70 4.11
C PHE A 606 -35.35 -21.00 5.47
N LEU A 607 -36.26 -20.03 5.64
CA LEU A 607 -36.47 -19.32 6.91
C LEU A 607 -36.97 -20.27 8.00
N SER A 608 -37.82 -21.25 7.67
CA SER A 608 -38.34 -22.24 8.62
C SER A 608 -37.38 -23.41 8.92
N ASN A 609 -36.56 -23.87 7.96
CA ASN A 609 -35.61 -24.97 8.23
C ASN A 609 -34.34 -24.54 8.99
N GLN A 610 -33.92 -23.27 8.94
CA GLN A 610 -32.84 -22.79 9.81
C GLN A 610 -33.30 -22.47 11.23
N CYS A 611 -34.55 -22.00 11.41
CA CYS A 611 -35.11 -21.68 12.73
C CYS A 611 -35.27 -22.90 13.64
N ASN A 612 -35.34 -24.11 13.09
CA ASN A 612 -35.68 -25.30 13.88
C ASN A 612 -34.51 -26.05 14.53
N LYS A 613 -33.23 -25.71 14.26
CA LYS A 613 -32.09 -26.46 14.87
C LYS A 613 -30.80 -25.68 15.21
N ARG A 614 -30.76 -24.34 15.21
CA ARG A 614 -29.62 -23.58 15.77
C ARG A 614 -30.09 -22.61 16.85
N ASN A 615 -29.35 -22.67 17.96
CA ASN A 615 -29.40 -21.95 19.24
C ASN A 615 -30.36 -20.75 19.40
N GLN A 616 -30.88 -20.57 20.63
CA GLN A 616 -31.63 -19.41 21.15
C GLN A 616 -31.02 -18.00 20.89
N VAL A 617 -29.89 -17.92 20.18
CA VAL A 617 -29.18 -16.69 19.79
C VAL A 617 -29.76 -16.08 18.51
N ASP A 618 -30.58 -16.79 17.72
CA ASP A 618 -31.12 -16.28 16.44
C ASP A 618 -32.55 -15.68 16.54
N ALA A 619 -33.14 -15.66 17.73
CA ALA A 619 -34.47 -15.06 17.93
C ALA A 619 -34.38 -13.54 18.10
N LEU A 620 -35.30 -12.80 17.47
CA LEU A 620 -35.49 -11.38 17.79
C LEU A 620 -35.77 -11.23 19.29
N PRO A 621 -35.26 -10.17 19.94
CA PRO A 621 -35.47 -9.96 21.37
C PRO A 621 -36.93 -9.65 21.74
N PHE A 622 -37.82 -9.53 20.76
CA PHE A 622 -39.25 -9.26 20.93
C PHE A 622 -40.09 -10.10 19.96
N PHE A 623 -41.34 -10.38 20.33
CA PHE A 623 -42.31 -11.06 19.46
C PHE A 623 -42.91 -10.08 18.44
N GLU A 624 -42.97 -10.48 17.17
CA GLU A 624 -43.68 -9.73 16.13
C GLU A 624 -45.20 -9.92 16.34
N ILE A 625 -45.95 -8.83 16.54
CA ILE A 625 -47.37 -8.86 16.92
C ILE A 625 -48.30 -8.82 15.67
N ASP A 626 -47.75 -8.70 14.47
CA ASP A 626 -48.55 -8.56 13.25
C ASP A 626 -49.23 -9.89 12.84
N SER A 627 -50.56 -9.91 12.88
CA SER A 627 -51.43 -11.04 12.54
C SER A 627 -51.76 -11.13 11.04
N CYS A 628 -50.81 -10.75 10.17
CA CYS A 628 -51.00 -10.75 8.71
C CYS A 628 -50.22 -11.89 8.03
N THR A 629 -50.75 -12.38 6.89
CA THR A 629 -50.11 -13.44 6.09
C THR A 629 -48.81 -13.00 5.39
N ALA A 630 -48.52 -11.69 5.37
CA ALA A 630 -47.25 -11.15 4.95
C ALA A 630 -46.83 -10.02 5.91
N SER A 631 -45.67 -10.16 6.55
CA SER A 631 -45.18 -9.15 7.50
C SER A 631 -44.50 -7.98 6.77
N LYS A 632 -44.41 -6.81 7.42
CA LYS A 632 -43.64 -5.67 6.87
C LYS A 632 -42.18 -6.05 6.62
N GLN A 633 -41.64 -6.97 7.42
CA GLN A 633 -40.29 -7.52 7.26
C GLN A 633 -40.17 -8.30 5.93
N GLU A 634 -41.13 -9.17 5.61
CA GLU A 634 -41.15 -9.90 4.33
C GLU A 634 -41.25 -8.95 3.13
N HIS A 635 -42.04 -7.88 3.24
CA HIS A 635 -42.13 -6.86 2.19
C HIS A 635 -40.77 -6.17 1.96
N ILE A 636 -40.08 -5.74 3.03
CA ILE A 636 -38.74 -5.13 2.94
C ILE A 636 -37.73 -6.09 2.28
N ILE A 637 -37.72 -7.35 2.70
CA ILE A 637 -36.84 -8.40 2.14
C ILE A 637 -37.13 -8.58 0.64
N SER A 638 -38.40 -8.66 0.26
CA SER A 638 -38.81 -8.90 -1.13
C SER A 638 -38.41 -7.76 -2.08
N VAL A 639 -38.59 -6.51 -1.65
CA VAL A 639 -38.22 -5.31 -2.42
C VAL A 639 -36.71 -5.25 -2.58
N ASN A 640 -35.97 -5.46 -1.49
CA ASN A 640 -34.51 -5.43 -1.51
C ASN A 640 -33.92 -6.53 -2.39
N LEU A 641 -34.42 -7.76 -2.28
CA LEU A 641 -34.02 -8.89 -3.14
C LEU A 641 -34.26 -8.60 -4.62
N ARG A 642 -35.41 -7.99 -4.95
CA ARG A 642 -35.76 -7.62 -6.33
C ARG A 642 -34.79 -6.58 -6.89
N GLU A 643 -34.59 -5.47 -6.18
CA GLU A 643 -33.73 -4.38 -6.66
C GLU A 643 -32.27 -4.82 -6.80
N LEU A 644 -31.75 -5.57 -5.82
CA LEU A 644 -30.40 -6.11 -5.88
C LEU A 644 -30.23 -7.10 -7.05
N SER A 645 -31.19 -8.01 -7.24
CA SER A 645 -31.16 -8.97 -8.36
C SER A 645 -31.16 -8.26 -9.72
N MET A 646 -31.98 -7.21 -9.86
CA MET A 646 -32.05 -6.41 -11.08
C MET A 646 -30.74 -5.66 -11.34
N HIS A 647 -30.13 -5.08 -10.31
CA HIS A 647 -28.84 -4.41 -10.41
C HIS A 647 -27.73 -5.36 -10.88
N LEU A 648 -27.60 -6.51 -10.20
CA LEU A 648 -26.63 -7.55 -10.55
C LEU A 648 -26.84 -8.06 -11.99
N LEU A 649 -28.09 -8.29 -12.40
CA LEU A 649 -28.41 -8.73 -13.75
C LEU A 649 -27.98 -7.68 -14.79
N LYS A 650 -28.33 -6.41 -14.60
CA LYS A 650 -27.99 -5.31 -15.52
C LYS A 650 -26.47 -5.20 -15.71
N GLN A 651 -25.72 -5.11 -14.61
CA GLN A 651 -24.26 -4.98 -14.61
C GLN A 651 -23.56 -6.24 -15.16
N SER A 652 -24.14 -7.43 -15.00
CA SER A 652 -23.62 -8.66 -15.60
C SER A 652 -23.83 -8.72 -17.12
N THR A 653 -24.90 -8.09 -17.63
CA THR A 653 -25.23 -8.09 -19.07
C THR A 653 -24.51 -7.00 -19.88
N GLU A 654 -24.25 -5.84 -19.28
CA GLU A 654 -23.52 -4.74 -19.93
C GLU A 654 -22.05 -5.11 -20.19
N ASN A 655 -21.47 -6.04 -19.42
CA ASN A 655 -20.10 -6.56 -19.60
C ASN A 655 -19.91 -7.53 -20.80
N ARG A 656 -20.92 -7.74 -21.66
CA ARG A 656 -20.91 -8.75 -22.75
C ARG A 656 -20.14 -8.39 -24.02
N MET A 657 -19.56 -7.20 -24.16
CA MET A 657 -18.93 -6.78 -25.43
C MET A 657 -17.54 -7.36 -25.73
N ASN A 658 -16.94 -8.15 -24.83
CA ASN A 658 -15.68 -8.85 -25.13
C ASN A 658 -15.93 -10.27 -25.66
N LYS A 659 -15.33 -10.60 -26.82
CA LYS A 659 -15.49 -11.83 -27.64
C LYS A 659 -15.13 -13.18 -26.96
N TRP A 660 -14.91 -13.24 -25.64
CA TRP A 660 -14.52 -14.47 -24.93
C TRP A 660 -15.68 -14.96 -24.06
N GLN A 661 -16.54 -15.79 -24.65
CA GLN A 661 -17.86 -16.21 -24.13
C GLN A 661 -17.86 -17.22 -22.96
N TRP A 662 -16.71 -17.62 -22.41
CA TRP A 662 -16.66 -18.81 -21.52
C TRP A 662 -16.83 -18.54 -20.01
N GLN A 663 -17.09 -17.30 -19.58
CA GLN A 663 -17.27 -16.97 -18.15
C GLN A 663 -18.39 -15.95 -17.88
N SER A 664 -19.56 -16.11 -18.53
CA SER A 664 -20.73 -15.27 -18.23
C SER A 664 -21.42 -15.75 -16.95
N GLN A 665 -21.74 -14.81 -16.04
CA GLN A 665 -22.49 -15.11 -14.82
C GLN A 665 -23.93 -15.47 -15.20
N THR A 666 -24.41 -16.63 -14.75
CA THR A 666 -25.77 -17.10 -15.06
C THR A 666 -26.81 -16.36 -14.20
N PRO A 667 -28.08 -16.27 -14.63
CA PRO A 667 -29.16 -15.78 -13.77
C PRO A 667 -29.26 -16.53 -12.43
N MET A 668 -28.86 -17.81 -12.39
CA MET A 668 -28.77 -18.57 -11.14
C MET A 668 -27.69 -18.03 -10.20
N HIS A 669 -26.52 -17.63 -10.72
CA HIS A 669 -25.49 -16.99 -9.90
C HIS A 669 -25.97 -15.65 -9.34
N VAL A 670 -26.67 -14.84 -10.16
CA VAL A 670 -27.29 -13.58 -9.71
C VAL A 670 -28.27 -13.83 -8.56
N HIS A 671 -29.17 -14.80 -8.72
CA HIS A 671 -30.14 -15.14 -7.69
C HIS A 671 -29.46 -15.67 -6.41
N ALA A 672 -28.45 -16.52 -6.53
CA ALA A 672 -27.71 -17.06 -5.39
C ALA A 672 -26.99 -15.95 -4.60
N VAL A 673 -26.30 -15.03 -5.28
CA VAL A 673 -25.59 -13.91 -4.64
C VAL A 673 -26.58 -12.96 -3.96
N ALA A 674 -27.65 -12.57 -4.66
CA ALA A 674 -28.65 -11.66 -4.11
C ALA A 674 -29.33 -12.28 -2.88
N THR A 675 -29.78 -13.54 -2.96
CA THR A 675 -30.44 -14.23 -1.85
C THR A 675 -29.52 -14.34 -0.63
N ARG A 676 -28.24 -14.68 -0.83
CA ARG A 676 -27.25 -14.77 0.25
C ARG A 676 -27.00 -13.43 0.91
N TYR A 677 -26.87 -12.34 0.13
CA TYR A 677 -26.68 -11.00 0.69
C TYR A 677 -27.87 -10.52 1.51
N ILE A 678 -29.09 -10.72 1.01
CA ILE A 678 -30.30 -10.31 1.73
C ILE A 678 -30.50 -11.15 3.00
N THR A 679 -30.20 -12.45 2.95
CA THR A 679 -30.25 -13.33 4.13
C THR A 679 -29.21 -12.91 5.16
N ALA A 680 -27.97 -12.66 4.72
CA ALA A 680 -26.92 -12.15 5.61
C ALA A 680 -27.34 -10.82 6.25
N GLN A 681 -27.91 -9.90 5.47
CA GLN A 681 -28.39 -8.62 5.99
C GLN A 681 -29.50 -8.78 7.02
N LEU A 682 -30.42 -9.72 6.82
CA LEU A 682 -31.46 -10.04 7.79
C LEU A 682 -30.86 -10.56 9.11
N ASP A 683 -29.93 -11.50 9.03
CA ASP A 683 -29.29 -12.09 10.20
C ASP A 683 -28.45 -11.05 10.96
N GLN A 684 -27.68 -10.23 10.24
CA GLN A 684 -26.91 -9.13 10.85
C GLN A 684 -27.82 -8.04 11.45
N SER A 685 -29.00 -7.80 10.87
CA SER A 685 -29.99 -6.88 11.45
C SER A 685 -30.53 -7.41 12.78
N ARG A 686 -30.80 -8.72 12.88
CA ARG A 686 -31.23 -9.36 14.13
C ARG A 686 -30.15 -9.26 15.21
N GLN A 687 -28.90 -9.55 14.85
CA GLN A 687 -27.76 -9.42 15.77
C GLN A 687 -27.59 -7.97 16.25
N LEU A 688 -27.70 -7.00 15.35
CA LEU A 688 -27.67 -5.59 15.73
C LEU A 688 -28.81 -5.24 16.70
N CYS A 689 -30.04 -5.70 16.44
CA CYS A 689 -31.15 -5.47 17.37
C CYS A 689 -30.86 -6.04 18.77
N GLN A 690 -30.22 -7.21 18.87
CA GLN A 690 -29.82 -7.78 20.16
C GLN A 690 -28.76 -6.93 20.87
N LEU A 691 -27.76 -6.42 20.13
CA LEU A 691 -26.75 -5.51 20.68
C LEU A 691 -27.40 -4.24 21.25
N LEU A 692 -28.34 -3.64 20.50
CA LEU A 692 -29.07 -2.45 20.93
C LEU A 692 -29.95 -2.71 22.16
N CYS A 693 -30.63 -3.86 22.22
CA CYS A 693 -31.42 -4.24 23.38
C CYS A 693 -30.55 -4.44 24.62
N LYS A 694 -29.39 -5.08 24.45
CA LYS A 694 -28.40 -5.23 25.52
C LYS A 694 -27.92 -3.88 26.05
N ALA A 695 -27.64 -2.92 25.17
CA ALA A 695 -27.25 -1.56 25.55
C ALA A 695 -28.36 -0.83 26.33
N ALA A 696 -29.61 -1.08 25.96
CA ALA A 696 -30.79 -0.55 26.65
C ALA A 696 -31.11 -1.29 27.97
N THR A 697 -30.24 -2.20 28.43
CA THR A 697 -30.46 -3.08 29.60
C THR A 697 -31.72 -3.95 29.51
N TYR A 698 -32.26 -4.14 28.30
CA TYR A 698 -33.43 -4.97 28.06
C TYR A 698 -33.02 -6.45 28.06
N GLU A 699 -33.55 -7.23 28.99
CA GLU A 699 -33.35 -8.68 29.04
C GLU A 699 -34.59 -9.42 28.48
N PRO A 700 -34.53 -9.99 27.27
CA PRO A 700 -35.69 -10.62 26.61
C PRO A 700 -36.32 -11.78 27.41
N ARG A 701 -35.56 -12.35 28.35
CA ARG A 701 -35.99 -13.46 29.22
C ARG A 701 -36.81 -12.99 30.42
N LEU A 702 -36.65 -11.73 30.84
CA LEU A 702 -37.33 -11.15 32.00
C LEU A 702 -38.48 -10.23 31.57
N GLU A 703 -38.36 -9.57 30.43
CA GLU A 703 -39.34 -8.60 29.92
C GLU A 703 -40.16 -9.18 28.74
N MET A 704 -40.87 -10.28 28.98
CA MET A 704 -41.70 -10.95 27.96
C MET A 704 -42.86 -10.07 27.46
N ASP A 705 -43.32 -9.12 28.28
CA ASP A 705 -44.36 -8.16 27.96
C ASP A 705 -43.74 -6.80 27.67
N LYS A 706 -43.53 -6.50 26.38
CA LYS A 706 -43.67 -5.18 25.69
C LYS A 706 -42.63 -5.02 24.59
N GLY A 707 -43.10 -4.97 23.34
CA GLY A 707 -42.36 -4.31 22.26
C GLY A 707 -42.08 -2.85 22.61
N PHE A 708 -41.14 -2.22 21.88
CA PHE A 708 -40.70 -0.85 22.12
C PHE A 708 -41.89 0.10 22.33
N ILE A 709 -42.12 0.53 23.57
CA ILE A 709 -42.98 1.67 23.85
C ILE A 709 -42.15 2.88 23.45
N PHE A 710 -42.43 3.47 22.30
CA PHE A 710 -42.00 4.83 22.01
C PHE A 710 -42.53 5.73 23.13
N MET A 711 -41.62 6.30 23.93
CA MET A 711 -41.95 7.45 24.79
C MET A 711 -41.81 8.73 24.01
#